data_AF-A0AAE3VGW0-F1
#
_entry.id   AF-A0AAE3VGW0-F1
#
_cell.length_a   1.000
_cell.length_b   1.000
_cell.length_c   1.000
_cell.angle_alpha   90.00
_cell.angle_beta   90.00
_cell.angle_gamma   90.00
#
_symmetry.space_group_name_H-M   'P 1'
#
loop_
_entity.id
_entity.type
_entity.pdbx_description
1 polymer ?
#
loop_
_entity_poly.entity_id
_entity_poly.type
_entity_poly.pdbx_seq_one_letter_code
_entity_poly.pdbx_strand_id
1 'polypeptide(L)'
;MSSKTHDIFVPGRLCLFGEHSDWAGAYRRFNAAIAPGQVILAGTNQGIYARVRPLTGELKLRSLLPDGSVHEACYPMQRKALLEAAARGDFFSYAAGVAHFMLTFYQVDGLELDNYQTTMPVKKGLSSSAAFCVLVARAFGHAYDLKMTVRAEMEAAYQGEILTPSRCGRMDQGCAFGQGAVRMTFDGDMLSTQRLKIGAPIYLLAADLQGKKNTIRILADLTKAYPFPTTPQDKNVIHYLGAINSDIVVAAEALLAKGDAAGLGALMTRAQELFDHHLAPACPSELTAPKLHAVLADATVHSLSYGGKGVGSQGDGCVQFVTRGQSERDQLAAYLNSQYGMDCYPLDLLPPKVLRKAVIPAAGLGTRMFPATKAVKKEMFPVITPDGVCKPIIQTIIEEAIDAGAEEIAIIVRPEDEKVFADYFAPVADAYYERLPEAARQQSRVLAGIGQRLTFIHQKEAMGFGHAVYCAKDWVGNEPFLLLLGDHIYASRTTVNCAAQLLDAFTRHGRKSIVSLYTAPGTDVHHYGTVTGTWVDEQQKVLALSEFAEKPSLDYAREHLAMPGLGDDQFLCVYGQYILTPEIFAILGRHISEGIRQRGEVQLTTALDVLRESDGMLGFLVDGDHYDTGQPFAYLQSLQDYGHAQKA
;
A
#
# COMPACT_ATOMS: atom_id res chain seq x y z
N MET A 1 14.32 5.42 27.04
CA MET A 1 13.62 5.43 25.74
C MET A 1 14.69 5.47 24.66
N SER A 2 14.75 4.44 23.81
CA SER A 2 15.72 4.37 22.71
C SER A 2 15.48 5.54 21.75
N SER A 3 16.54 6.25 21.34
CA SER A 3 16.49 7.36 20.38
C SER A 3 16.25 6.86 18.94
N LYS A 4 15.28 5.97 18.74
CA LYS A 4 14.95 5.43 17.43
C LYS A 4 14.45 6.58 16.55
N THR A 5 15.11 6.72 15.40
CA THR A 5 14.66 7.60 14.34
C THR A 5 13.74 6.79 13.44
N HIS A 6 12.57 7.31 13.12
CA HIS A 6 11.60 6.69 12.24
C HIS A 6 11.51 7.47 10.93
N ASP A 7 11.54 6.78 9.79
CA ASP A 7 11.19 7.37 8.51
C ASP A 7 9.67 7.24 8.30
N ILE A 8 9.03 8.38 8.03
CA ILE A 8 7.59 8.46 7.78
C ILE A 8 7.32 9.14 6.44
N PHE A 9 6.23 8.71 5.81
CA PHE A 9 5.73 9.28 4.56
C PHE A 9 4.26 9.65 4.72
N VAL A 10 3.88 10.81 4.19
CA VAL A 10 2.48 11.23 4.03
C VAL A 10 2.28 11.66 2.58
N PRO A 11 1.37 11.02 1.83
CA PRO A 11 1.09 11.43 0.47
C PRO A 11 0.33 12.74 0.44
N GLY A 12 0.37 13.41 -0.71
CA GLY A 12 -0.65 14.39 -1.05
C GLY A 12 -2.02 13.78 -1.24
N ARG A 13 -3.02 14.62 -1.50
CA ARG A 13 -4.39 14.18 -1.79
C ARG A 13 -5.03 14.97 -2.92
N LEU A 14 -5.84 14.27 -3.71
CA LEU A 14 -6.73 14.86 -4.70
C LEU A 14 -8.18 14.49 -4.36
N CYS A 15 -9.09 15.47 -4.43
CA CYS A 15 -10.52 15.18 -4.39
C CYS A 15 -10.99 14.80 -5.79
N LEU A 16 -11.39 13.55 -5.98
CA LEU A 16 -11.96 13.10 -7.24
C LEU A 16 -13.37 13.67 -7.40
N PHE A 17 -14.19 13.51 -6.36
CA PHE A 17 -15.59 13.94 -6.34
C PHE A 17 -16.01 14.42 -4.94
N GLY A 18 -16.92 15.40 -4.91
CA GLY A 18 -17.61 15.84 -3.71
C GLY A 18 -17.00 17.02 -2.98
N GLU A 19 -16.25 17.87 -3.69
CA GLU A 19 -15.71 19.09 -3.13
C GLU A 19 -16.75 19.90 -2.36
N HIS A 20 -16.30 20.56 -1.28
CA HIS A 20 -17.12 21.37 -0.37
C HIS A 20 -18.15 20.61 0.48
N SER A 21 -18.37 19.33 0.22
CA SER A 21 -19.39 18.56 0.94
C SER A 21 -19.01 18.31 2.40
N ASP A 22 -17.73 18.39 2.75
CA ASP A 22 -17.23 18.18 4.10
C ASP A 22 -17.72 19.24 5.10
N TRP A 23 -17.60 20.52 4.77
CA TRP A 23 -18.16 21.60 5.59
C TRP A 23 -19.68 21.71 5.42
N ALA A 24 -20.23 21.38 4.26
CA ALA A 24 -21.67 21.40 4.04
C ALA A 24 -22.40 20.39 4.92
N GLY A 25 -21.88 19.16 5.01
CA GLY A 25 -22.41 18.11 5.88
C GLY A 25 -22.35 18.46 7.37
N ALA A 26 -21.40 19.29 7.78
CA ALA A 26 -21.29 19.74 9.17
C ALA A 26 -22.49 20.60 9.62
N TYR A 27 -23.15 21.33 8.71
CA TYR A 27 -24.33 22.13 9.04
C TYR A 27 -25.56 21.29 9.40
N ARG A 28 -25.52 19.97 9.17
CA ARG A 28 -26.58 19.04 9.57
C ARG A 28 -26.83 19.04 11.09
N ARG A 29 -25.82 19.39 11.90
CA ARG A 29 -25.98 19.61 13.35
C ARG A 29 -26.96 20.73 13.70
N PHE A 30 -27.18 21.67 12.78
CA PHE A 30 -28.14 22.78 12.94
C PHE A 30 -29.44 22.55 12.15
N ASN A 31 -29.39 21.78 11.06
CA ASN A 31 -30.55 21.47 10.24
C ASN A 31 -30.48 20.02 9.72
N ALA A 32 -31.24 19.13 10.36
CA ALA A 32 -31.30 17.70 10.02
C ALA A 32 -31.91 17.40 8.63
N ALA A 33 -32.42 18.39 7.90
CA ALA A 33 -32.86 18.22 6.50
C ALA A 33 -31.69 18.30 5.50
N ILE A 34 -30.53 18.85 5.89
CA ILE A 34 -29.33 18.89 5.04
C ILE A 34 -28.79 17.47 4.88
N ALA A 35 -28.56 17.01 3.66
CA ALA A 35 -27.99 15.68 3.42
C ALA A 35 -26.55 15.55 3.98
N PRO A 36 -26.11 14.34 4.38
CA PRO A 36 -24.72 14.10 4.72
C PRO A 36 -23.78 14.47 3.56
N GLY A 37 -22.66 15.09 3.90
CA GLY A 37 -21.61 15.39 2.93
C GLY A 37 -20.88 14.13 2.52
N GLN A 38 -20.53 13.98 1.25
CA GLN A 38 -19.78 12.81 0.76
C GLN A 38 -18.65 13.23 -0.17
N VAL A 39 -17.51 12.55 -0.06
CA VAL A 39 -16.31 12.82 -0.83
C VAL A 39 -15.66 11.51 -1.24
N ILE A 40 -15.04 11.47 -2.42
CA ILE A 40 -14.00 10.49 -2.75
C ILE A 40 -12.65 11.20 -2.89
N LEU A 41 -11.71 10.83 -2.02
CA LEU A 41 -10.32 11.26 -2.07
C LEU A 41 -9.43 10.18 -2.66
N ALA A 42 -8.37 10.61 -3.33
CA ALA A 42 -7.27 9.77 -3.78
C ALA A 42 -5.95 10.28 -3.21
N GLY A 43 -5.19 9.41 -2.53
CA GLY A 43 -3.82 9.71 -2.12
C GLY A 43 -2.87 9.70 -3.32
N THR A 44 -1.98 10.69 -3.40
CA THR A 44 -0.99 10.79 -4.48
C THR A 44 0.23 9.89 -4.23
N ASN A 45 0.98 9.56 -5.27
CA ASN A 45 2.29 8.90 -5.12
C ASN A 45 3.41 9.87 -4.70
N GLN A 46 3.15 11.18 -4.81
CA GLN A 46 3.99 12.26 -4.29
C GLN A 46 3.57 12.63 -2.86
N GLY A 47 4.47 13.22 -2.08
CA GLY A 47 4.18 13.57 -0.69
C GLY A 47 5.35 14.17 0.07
N ILE A 48 5.30 14.00 1.39
CA ILE A 48 6.25 14.53 2.35
C ILE A 48 6.94 13.35 3.04
N TYR A 49 8.27 13.31 2.97
CA TYR A 49 9.11 12.33 3.65
C TYR A 49 9.80 13.02 4.83
N ALA A 50 9.77 12.38 6.00
CA ALA A 50 10.43 12.93 7.17
C ALA A 50 11.07 11.86 8.05
N ARG A 51 12.15 12.26 8.73
CA ARG A 51 12.75 11.53 9.85
C ARG A 51 12.25 12.11 11.14
N VAL A 52 11.85 11.26 12.07
CA VAL A 52 11.27 11.69 13.34
C VAL A 52 11.92 10.97 14.50
N ARG A 53 12.18 11.71 15.58
CA ARG A 53 12.64 11.14 16.84
C ARG A 53 12.11 11.95 18.03
N PRO A 54 11.92 11.32 19.20
CA PRO A 54 11.60 12.05 20.42
C PRO A 54 12.68 13.10 20.74
N LEU A 55 12.26 14.26 21.24
CA LEU A 55 13.13 15.34 21.72
C LEU A 55 12.57 15.88 23.02
N THR A 56 13.37 16.00 24.08
CA THR A 56 12.84 16.46 25.37
C THR A 56 12.51 17.95 25.35
N GLY A 57 11.29 18.32 25.74
CA GLY A 57 10.87 19.69 26.01
C GLY A 57 10.68 20.62 24.80
N GLU A 58 10.99 20.17 23.58
CA GLU A 58 11.02 21.02 22.38
C GLU A 58 10.39 20.35 21.16
N LEU A 59 9.67 21.13 20.36
CA LEU A 59 9.23 20.78 19.01
C LEU A 59 10.20 21.42 18.02
N LYS A 60 11.08 20.62 17.44
CA LYS A 60 12.06 21.06 16.43
C LYS A 60 11.63 20.58 15.05
N LEU A 61 11.50 21.52 14.13
CA LEU A 61 10.96 21.30 12.79
C LEU A 61 11.96 21.78 11.74
N ARG A 62 12.19 20.95 10.73
CA ARG A 62 12.89 21.30 9.50
C ARG A 62 12.09 20.81 8.31
N SER A 63 11.99 21.60 7.25
CA SER A 63 11.30 21.24 6.01
C SER A 63 12.08 21.70 4.79
N LEU A 64 12.40 20.77 3.89
CA LEU A 64 12.97 21.01 2.58
C LEU A 64 11.85 21.04 1.52
N LEU A 65 11.72 22.17 0.83
CA LEU A 65 10.73 22.36 -0.22
C LEU A 65 11.27 21.94 -1.61
N PRO A 66 10.39 21.68 -2.59
CA PRO A 66 10.80 21.27 -3.94
C PRO A 66 11.68 22.29 -4.68
N ASP A 67 11.59 23.58 -4.32
CA ASP A 67 12.43 24.65 -4.88
C ASP A 67 13.82 24.73 -4.23
N GLY A 68 14.12 23.83 -3.30
CA GLY A 68 15.39 23.77 -2.56
C GLY A 68 15.45 24.67 -1.33
N SER A 69 14.40 25.45 -1.05
CA SER A 69 14.36 26.28 0.16
C SER A 69 14.19 25.41 1.42
N VAL A 70 14.83 25.85 2.51
CA VAL A 70 14.79 25.18 3.81
C VAL A 70 14.15 26.11 4.83
N HIS A 71 13.16 25.59 5.55
CA HIS A 71 12.51 26.27 6.66
C HIS A 71 12.76 25.51 7.96
N GLU A 72 13.06 26.24 9.03
CA GLU A 72 13.29 25.68 10.35
C GLU A 72 12.53 26.45 11.43
N ALA A 73 12.08 25.75 12.46
CA ALA A 73 11.51 26.36 13.66
C ALA A 73 11.75 25.48 14.88
N CYS A 74 11.83 26.10 16.05
CA CYS A 74 11.84 25.41 17.33
C CYS A 74 10.85 26.09 18.28
N TYR A 75 10.04 25.30 18.95
CA TYR A 75 9.04 25.75 19.91
C TYR A 75 9.18 24.99 21.23
N PRO A 76 9.05 25.64 22.40
CA PRO A 76 8.97 24.91 23.66
C PRO A 76 7.66 24.11 23.71
N MET A 77 7.70 22.87 24.21
CA MET A 77 6.53 22.01 24.42
C MET A 77 5.71 22.46 25.62
N GLN A 78 5.17 23.66 25.53
CA GLN A 78 4.32 24.28 26.54
C GLN A 78 3.01 24.72 25.90
N ARG A 79 1.88 24.34 26.51
CA ARG A 79 0.54 24.56 25.94
C ARG A 79 0.31 26.01 25.48
N LYS A 80 0.69 26.99 26.31
CA LYS A 80 0.54 28.42 26.01
C LYS A 80 1.41 28.84 24.81
N ALA A 81 2.67 28.43 24.79
CA ALA A 81 3.60 28.80 23.72
C ALA A 81 3.21 28.20 22.37
N LEU A 82 2.80 26.92 22.34
CA LEU A 82 2.32 26.26 21.12
C LEU A 82 1.02 26.89 20.59
N LEU A 83 0.11 27.29 21.49
CA LEU A 83 -1.12 27.98 21.10
C LEU A 83 -0.84 29.37 20.52
N GLU A 84 0.05 30.13 21.15
CA GLU A 84 0.49 31.43 20.63
C GLU A 84 1.18 31.28 19.27
N ALA A 85 2.03 30.25 19.10
CA ALA A 85 2.68 29.94 17.83
C ALA A 85 1.67 29.56 16.73
N ALA A 86 0.67 28.73 17.04
CA ALA A 86 -0.37 28.33 16.09
C ALA A 86 -1.19 29.53 15.58
N ALA A 87 -1.40 30.54 16.43
CA ALA A 87 -2.14 31.74 16.08
C ALA A 87 -1.38 32.71 15.15
N ARG A 88 -0.06 32.56 14.96
CA ARG A 88 0.75 33.50 14.17
C ARG A 88 0.52 33.40 12.66
N GLY A 89 0.08 32.24 12.17
CA GLY A 89 -0.12 32.00 10.73
C GLY A 89 1.16 31.97 9.90
N ASP A 90 2.31 31.70 10.55
CA ASP A 90 3.59 31.45 9.90
C ASP A 90 3.70 30.03 9.31
N PHE A 91 4.82 29.72 8.64
CA PHE A 91 5.00 28.46 7.91
C PHE A 91 4.81 27.20 8.76
N PHE A 92 5.08 27.20 10.07
CA PHE A 92 4.93 26.02 10.93
C PHE A 92 3.80 26.15 11.96
N SER A 93 2.94 27.17 11.84
CA SER A 93 1.84 27.40 12.78
C SER A 93 0.90 26.20 12.90
N TYR A 94 0.65 25.48 11.80
CA TYR A 94 -0.16 24.26 11.82
C TYR A 94 0.51 23.11 12.60
N ALA A 95 1.84 22.99 12.51
CA ALA A 95 2.59 21.99 13.26
C ALA A 95 2.54 22.29 14.77
N ALA A 96 2.64 23.57 15.16
CA ALA A 96 2.47 24.00 16.54
C ALA A 96 1.05 23.72 17.07
N GLY A 97 0.03 23.92 16.23
CA GLY A 97 -1.36 23.58 16.55
C GLY A 97 -1.55 22.09 16.81
N VAL A 98 -1.02 21.22 15.92
CA VAL A 98 -1.08 19.77 16.12
C VAL A 98 -0.32 19.36 17.38
N ALA A 99 0.89 19.88 17.59
CA ALA A 99 1.66 19.62 18.81
C ALA A 99 0.93 20.08 20.08
N HIS A 100 0.20 21.20 20.04
CA HIS A 100 -0.64 21.65 21.16
C HIS A 100 -1.72 20.61 21.49
N PHE A 101 -2.40 20.08 20.47
CA PHE A 101 -3.39 19.01 20.65
C PHE A 101 -2.74 17.74 21.21
N MET A 102 -1.62 17.30 20.64
CA MET A 102 -0.89 16.11 21.09
C MET A 102 -0.44 16.24 22.54
N LEU A 103 0.15 17.37 22.93
CA LEU A 103 0.54 17.67 24.30
C LEU A 103 -0.66 17.68 25.27
N THR A 104 -1.81 18.15 24.82
CA THR A 104 -2.98 18.33 25.68
C THR A 104 -3.74 17.03 25.89
N PHE A 105 -3.97 16.26 24.82
CA PHE A 105 -4.78 15.05 24.86
C PHE A 105 -3.97 13.78 25.08
N TYR A 106 -2.82 13.65 24.43
CA TYR A 106 -1.95 12.47 24.53
C TYR A 106 -0.83 12.61 25.56
N GLN A 107 -0.64 13.80 26.13
CA GLN A 107 0.36 14.07 27.18
C GLN A 107 1.79 13.68 26.78
N VAL A 108 2.11 13.85 25.49
CA VAL A 108 3.45 13.63 24.94
C VAL A 108 4.42 14.76 25.31
N ASP A 109 5.72 14.48 25.18
CA ASP A 109 6.79 15.48 25.26
C ASP A 109 7.22 15.92 23.83
N GLY A 110 8.40 16.49 23.65
CA GLY A 110 8.82 17.06 22.36
C GLY A 110 9.23 16.08 21.26
N LEU A 111 9.49 16.65 20.10
CA LEU A 111 9.65 15.93 18.84
C LEU A 111 10.63 16.69 17.96
N GLU A 112 11.60 15.97 17.38
CA GLU A 112 12.30 16.46 16.20
C GLU A 112 11.71 15.80 14.96
N LEU A 113 11.31 16.63 13.99
CA LEU A 113 10.81 16.21 12.68
C LEU A 113 11.62 16.93 11.61
N ASP A 114 12.37 16.15 10.85
CA ASP A 114 13.15 16.60 9.69
C ASP A 114 12.48 16.10 8.41
N ASN A 115 11.66 16.96 7.80
CA ASN A 115 11.17 16.74 6.45
C ASN A 115 12.31 16.96 5.45
N TYR A 116 12.99 15.87 5.10
CA TYR A 116 14.18 15.88 4.25
C TYR A 116 13.86 15.85 2.75
N GLN A 117 12.63 15.52 2.35
CA GLN A 117 12.23 15.49 0.94
C GLN A 117 10.73 15.76 0.80
N THR A 118 10.37 16.65 -0.12
CA THR A 118 8.98 16.92 -0.53
C THR A 118 8.90 16.76 -2.04
N THR A 119 8.08 15.82 -2.52
CA THR A 119 7.91 15.54 -3.95
C THR A 119 6.63 16.11 -4.54
N MET A 120 5.79 16.71 -3.70
CA MET A 120 4.54 17.35 -4.09
C MET A 120 4.71 18.89 -4.18
N PRO A 121 3.99 19.58 -5.08
CA PRO A 121 4.03 21.04 -5.17
C PRO A 121 3.51 21.72 -3.92
N VAL A 122 4.21 22.77 -3.49
CA VAL A 122 3.79 23.61 -2.37
C VAL A 122 2.95 24.77 -2.91
N LYS A 123 1.74 24.49 -3.45
CA LYS A 123 0.65 25.47 -3.71
C LYS A 123 -0.58 24.81 -4.36
N LYS A 124 -1.73 25.48 -4.14
CA LYS A 124 -3.05 25.34 -4.80
C LYS A 124 -3.51 23.91 -5.12
N GLY A 125 -4.48 23.42 -4.35
CA GLY A 125 -5.30 22.25 -4.73
C GLY A 125 -4.77 20.88 -4.29
N LEU A 126 -3.46 20.72 -4.06
CA LEU A 126 -2.83 19.46 -3.63
C LEU A 126 -2.56 19.33 -2.12
N SER A 127 -3.01 20.31 -1.31
CA SER A 127 -3.04 20.34 0.17
C SER A 127 -1.75 19.92 0.91
N SER A 128 -0.75 20.79 0.87
CA SER A 128 0.50 20.61 1.63
C SER A 128 0.32 20.84 3.15
N SER A 129 -0.57 21.74 3.59
CA SER A 129 -0.74 22.03 5.03
C SER A 129 -1.35 20.85 5.79
N ALA A 130 -2.45 20.27 5.30
CA ALA A 130 -3.10 19.13 5.94
C ALA A 130 -2.21 17.88 5.92
N ALA A 131 -1.48 17.64 4.82
CA ALA A 131 -0.48 16.58 4.75
C ALA A 131 0.61 16.76 5.80
N PHE A 132 1.07 18.00 6.03
CA PHE A 132 2.03 18.27 7.10
C PHE A 132 1.41 18.14 8.50
N CYS A 133 0.15 18.55 8.71
CA CYS A 133 -0.56 18.30 9.97
C CYS A 133 -0.62 16.80 10.29
N VAL A 134 -0.99 15.99 9.30
CA VAL A 134 -1.01 14.52 9.40
C VAL A 134 0.40 13.98 9.66
N LEU A 135 1.42 14.51 9.00
CA LEU A 135 2.83 14.15 9.24
C LEU A 135 3.23 14.36 10.69
N VAL A 136 2.89 15.51 11.27
CA VAL A 136 3.19 15.83 12.68
C VAL A 136 2.42 14.91 13.63
N ALA A 137 1.12 14.68 13.39
CA ALA A 137 0.32 13.77 14.21
C ALA A 137 0.87 12.34 14.18
N ARG A 138 1.18 11.84 12.97
CA ARG A 138 1.82 10.54 12.73
C ARG A 138 3.19 10.45 13.38
N ALA A 139 3.99 11.51 13.31
CA ALA A 139 5.30 11.58 13.93
C ALA A 139 5.23 11.40 15.45
N PHE A 140 4.31 12.09 16.12
CA PHE A 140 4.05 11.86 17.55
C PHE A 140 3.53 10.44 17.81
N GLY A 141 2.63 9.94 16.96
CA GLY A 141 2.12 8.57 17.03
C GLY A 141 3.23 7.52 17.03
N HIS A 142 4.21 7.64 16.14
CA HIS A 142 5.38 6.76 16.07
C HIS A 142 6.39 7.01 17.20
N ALA A 143 6.76 8.26 17.44
CA ALA A 143 7.80 8.61 18.42
C ALA A 143 7.44 8.21 19.85
N TYR A 144 6.13 8.19 20.18
CA TYR A 144 5.61 7.87 21.51
C TYR A 144 4.81 6.56 21.56
N ASP A 145 4.79 5.79 20.47
CA ASP A 145 4.05 4.52 20.34
C ASP A 145 2.58 4.60 20.79
N LEU A 146 1.87 5.66 20.37
CA LEU A 146 0.52 5.98 20.86
C LEU A 146 -0.58 5.05 20.31
N LYS A 147 -0.22 4.09 19.44
CA LYS A 147 -1.15 3.18 18.72
C LYS A 147 -2.34 3.93 18.09
N MET A 148 -2.08 5.11 17.52
CA MET A 148 -3.12 5.93 16.90
C MET A 148 -3.66 5.25 15.65
N THR A 149 -4.99 5.15 15.56
CA THR A 149 -5.65 4.80 14.29
C THR A 149 -5.49 5.94 13.29
N VAL A 150 -5.61 5.66 11.99
CA VAL A 150 -5.61 6.71 10.93
C VAL A 150 -6.65 7.80 11.24
N ARG A 151 -7.81 7.43 11.77
CA ARG A 151 -8.85 8.39 12.16
C ARG A 151 -8.41 9.30 13.31
N ALA A 152 -7.64 8.77 14.26
CA ALA A 152 -7.07 9.56 15.36
C ALA A 152 -5.98 10.51 14.85
N GLU A 153 -5.16 10.09 13.88
CA GLU A 153 -4.20 10.99 13.21
C GLU A 153 -4.92 12.14 12.51
N MET A 154 -5.99 11.83 11.77
CA MET A 154 -6.81 12.84 11.10
C MET A 154 -7.45 13.81 12.08
N GLU A 155 -7.94 13.30 13.21
CA GLU A 155 -8.52 14.12 14.25
C GLU A 155 -7.48 15.06 14.87
N ALA A 156 -6.31 14.56 15.23
CA ALA A 156 -5.23 15.38 15.76
C ALA A 156 -4.77 16.45 14.75
N ALA A 157 -4.63 16.06 13.48
CA ALA A 157 -4.30 16.97 12.39
C ALA A 157 -5.36 18.08 12.23
N TYR A 158 -6.64 17.71 12.21
CA TYR A 158 -7.75 18.65 12.07
C TYR A 158 -7.83 19.61 13.26
N GLN A 159 -7.77 19.09 14.49
CA GLN A 159 -7.83 19.87 15.72
C GLN A 159 -6.66 20.86 15.84
N GLY A 160 -5.47 20.47 15.36
CA GLY A 160 -4.33 21.37 15.27
C GLY A 160 -4.51 22.46 14.23
N GLU A 161 -5.03 22.11 13.05
CA GLU A 161 -5.20 23.05 11.94
C GLU A 161 -6.23 24.14 12.24
N ILE A 162 -7.33 23.82 12.92
CA ILE A 162 -8.37 24.80 13.30
C ILE A 162 -7.92 25.83 14.36
N LEU A 163 -6.78 25.61 15.02
CA LEU A 163 -6.17 26.61 15.91
C LEU A 163 -5.40 27.69 15.14
N THR A 164 -5.16 27.47 13.85
CA THR A 164 -4.51 28.44 12.97
C THR A 164 -5.54 29.35 12.29
N PRO A 165 -5.12 30.47 11.70
CA PRO A 165 -5.99 31.28 10.84
C PRO A 165 -6.51 30.53 9.59
N SER A 166 -5.93 29.37 9.25
CA SER A 166 -6.37 28.52 8.14
C SER A 166 -7.67 27.80 8.51
N ARG A 167 -8.79 28.23 7.92
CA ARG A 167 -10.08 27.55 8.07
C ARG A 167 -10.23 26.45 7.02
N CYS A 168 -9.39 25.42 7.14
CA CYS A 168 -9.44 24.25 6.26
C CYS A 168 -10.62 23.33 6.64
N GLY A 169 -11.13 22.61 5.63
CA GLY A 169 -12.14 21.57 5.82
C GLY A 169 -11.54 20.29 6.42
N ARG A 170 -12.40 19.37 6.86
CA ARG A 170 -11.99 18.09 7.48
C ARG A 170 -11.67 17.00 6.44
N MET A 171 -11.97 17.26 5.17
CA MET A 171 -11.63 16.38 4.07
C MET A 171 -10.12 16.22 3.88
N ASP A 172 -9.36 17.30 4.03
CA ASP A 172 -7.96 17.34 3.60
C ASP A 172 -7.04 16.42 4.40
N GLN A 173 -7.39 16.14 5.66
CA GLN A 173 -6.66 15.20 6.49
C GLN A 173 -6.81 13.74 6.00
N GLY A 174 -7.70 13.47 5.03
CA GLY A 174 -7.85 12.16 4.40
C GLY A 174 -6.59 11.63 3.70
N CYS A 175 -5.58 12.47 3.46
CA CYS A 175 -4.23 12.02 3.08
C CYS A 175 -3.61 11.02 4.06
N ALA A 176 -4.08 10.99 5.32
CA ALA A 176 -3.67 10.00 6.32
C ALA A 176 -3.90 8.55 5.88
N PHE A 177 -4.87 8.28 5.00
CA PHE A 177 -5.12 6.91 4.49
C PHE A 177 -4.06 6.38 3.53
N GLY A 178 -3.05 7.18 3.19
CA GLY A 178 -1.98 6.75 2.30
C GLY A 178 -2.43 6.73 0.84
N GLN A 179 -1.74 5.93 0.03
CA GLN A 179 -2.05 5.76 -1.39
C GLN A 179 -3.33 4.93 -1.55
N GLY A 180 -4.22 5.37 -2.45
CA GLY A 180 -5.51 4.71 -2.74
C GLY A 180 -6.72 5.65 -2.64
N ALA A 181 -7.89 5.13 -3.01
CA ALA A 181 -9.14 5.88 -2.98
C ALA A 181 -9.93 5.61 -1.68
N VAL A 182 -10.46 6.66 -1.07
CA VAL A 182 -11.26 6.60 0.16
C VAL A 182 -12.51 7.44 0.00
N ARG A 183 -13.66 6.83 0.31
CA ARG A 183 -14.92 7.54 0.51
C ARG A 183 -14.99 8.05 1.94
N MET A 184 -15.33 9.32 2.10
CA MET A 184 -15.56 9.97 3.39
C MET A 184 -16.98 10.51 3.43
N THR A 185 -17.69 10.27 4.54
CA THR A 185 -19.05 10.78 4.77
C THR A 185 -19.09 11.61 6.04
N PHE A 186 -19.61 12.83 5.93
CA PHE A 186 -19.70 13.84 6.98
C PHE A 186 -21.17 14.04 7.35
N ASP A 187 -21.57 13.48 8.49
CA ASP A 187 -22.93 13.55 9.04
C ASP A 187 -22.92 14.38 10.33
N GLY A 188 -23.03 15.71 10.19
CA GLY A 188 -22.81 16.63 11.32
C GLY A 188 -21.37 16.52 11.82
N ASP A 189 -21.20 16.18 13.10
CA ASP A 189 -19.87 16.01 13.71
C ASP A 189 -19.27 14.61 13.47
N MET A 190 -20.07 13.66 12.96
CA MET A 190 -19.66 12.28 12.68
C MET A 190 -19.00 12.16 11.31
N LEU A 191 -17.80 11.56 11.27
CA LEU A 191 -17.06 11.26 10.05
C LEU A 191 -16.94 9.75 9.86
N SER A 192 -17.52 9.14 8.82
CA SER A 192 -17.23 7.74 8.46
C SER A 192 -16.35 7.66 7.22
N THR A 193 -15.56 6.59 7.12
CA THR A 193 -14.56 6.42 6.05
C THR A 193 -14.57 4.98 5.54
N GLN A 194 -14.45 4.81 4.23
CA GLN A 194 -14.41 3.50 3.58
C GLN A 194 -13.36 3.52 2.47
N ARG A 195 -12.37 2.61 2.52
CA ARG A 195 -11.46 2.40 1.38
C ARG A 195 -12.23 1.82 0.20
N LEU A 196 -11.97 2.34 -0.99
CA LEU A 196 -12.62 1.89 -2.22
C LEU A 196 -11.75 0.88 -2.95
N LYS A 197 -12.40 -0.12 -3.54
CA LYS A 197 -11.76 -1.08 -4.45
C LYS A 197 -11.50 -0.39 -5.79
N ILE A 198 -10.32 -0.60 -6.35
CA ILE A 198 -9.98 -0.20 -7.72
C ILE A 198 -9.92 -1.48 -8.56
N GLY A 199 -10.81 -1.61 -9.55
CA GLY A 199 -10.98 -2.83 -10.34
C GLY A 199 -9.94 -3.04 -11.44
N ALA A 200 -9.43 -1.96 -12.01
CA ALA A 200 -8.40 -1.94 -13.04
C ALA A 200 -7.60 -0.62 -12.96
N PRO A 201 -6.40 -0.52 -13.57
CA PRO A 201 -5.63 0.72 -13.58
C PRO A 201 -6.43 1.88 -14.17
N ILE A 202 -6.50 2.99 -13.45
CA ILE A 202 -7.08 4.25 -13.91
C ILE A 202 -6.01 5.33 -13.82
N TYR A 203 -5.63 5.85 -14.98
CA TYR A 203 -4.58 6.86 -15.12
C TYR A 203 -5.23 8.24 -15.05
N LEU A 204 -4.82 9.06 -14.08
CA LEU A 204 -5.30 10.43 -13.94
C LEU A 204 -4.15 11.41 -14.13
N LEU A 205 -4.51 12.61 -14.56
CA LEU A 205 -3.60 13.75 -14.60
C LEU A 205 -4.26 14.94 -13.93
N ALA A 206 -3.58 15.54 -12.94
CA ALA A 206 -3.93 16.86 -12.45
C ALA A 206 -3.00 17.91 -13.06
N ALA A 207 -3.48 19.13 -13.29
CA ALA A 207 -2.65 20.23 -13.78
C ALA A 207 -3.01 21.55 -13.11
N ASP A 208 -2.00 22.38 -12.80
CA ASP A 208 -2.21 23.78 -12.36
C ASP A 208 -2.52 24.65 -13.58
N LEU A 209 -3.72 25.26 -13.61
CA LEU A 209 -4.17 26.11 -14.69
C LEU A 209 -3.41 27.45 -14.76
N GLN A 210 -2.51 27.71 -13.79
CA GLN A 210 -1.77 28.96 -13.63
C GLN A 210 -2.72 30.17 -13.58
N GLY A 211 -3.93 29.96 -13.06
CA GLY A 211 -4.94 30.99 -12.87
C GLY A 211 -4.96 31.54 -11.45
N LYS A 212 -5.70 32.63 -11.29
CA LYS A 212 -5.94 33.25 -9.98
C LYS A 212 -7.38 32.94 -9.59
N LYS A 213 -7.57 32.57 -8.32
CA LYS A 213 -8.87 32.44 -7.68
C LYS A 213 -8.79 32.88 -6.23
N ASN A 214 -9.90 33.36 -5.69
CA ASN A 214 -10.05 33.68 -4.28
C ASN A 214 -10.90 32.61 -3.58
N THR A 215 -10.23 31.56 -3.07
CA THR A 215 -10.89 30.48 -2.34
C THR A 215 -11.66 30.97 -1.11
N ILE A 216 -11.18 32.00 -0.41
CA ILE A 216 -11.87 32.57 0.76
C ILE A 216 -13.22 33.16 0.33
N ARG A 217 -13.26 33.88 -0.79
CA ARG A 217 -14.50 34.43 -1.35
C ARG A 217 -15.47 33.33 -1.78
N ILE A 218 -14.98 32.32 -2.50
CA ILE A 218 -15.80 31.18 -2.94
C ILE A 218 -16.48 30.52 -1.74
N LEU A 219 -15.71 30.21 -0.69
CA LEU A 219 -16.26 29.62 0.54
C LEU A 219 -17.26 30.56 1.23
N ALA A 220 -16.95 31.84 1.34
CA ALA A 220 -17.84 32.83 1.95
C ALA A 220 -19.16 32.99 1.20
N ASP A 221 -19.16 32.87 -0.13
CA ASP A 221 -20.38 32.97 -0.94
C ASP A 221 -21.21 31.67 -0.90
N LEU A 222 -20.58 30.50 -0.98
CA LEU A 222 -21.28 29.21 -0.91
C LEU A 222 -21.88 28.93 0.48
N THR A 223 -21.16 29.28 1.55
CA THR A 223 -21.61 29.01 2.93
C THR A 223 -22.84 29.84 3.34
N LYS A 224 -23.13 30.97 2.68
CA LYS A 224 -24.34 31.77 2.91
C LYS A 224 -25.64 30.99 2.68
N ALA A 225 -25.60 29.95 1.85
CA ALA A 225 -26.76 29.10 1.61
C ALA A 225 -27.17 28.28 2.84
N TYR A 226 -26.27 28.10 3.81
CA TYR A 226 -26.43 27.22 4.96
C TYR A 226 -26.63 27.99 6.28
N PRO A 227 -27.28 27.39 7.29
CA PRO A 227 -27.98 26.11 7.26
C PRO A 227 -29.39 26.16 6.67
N PHE A 228 -29.94 27.37 6.46
CA PHE A 228 -31.31 27.57 5.99
C PHE A 228 -31.30 28.42 4.71
N PRO A 229 -31.69 27.86 3.55
CA PRO A 229 -31.64 28.57 2.28
C PRO A 229 -32.72 29.66 2.22
N THR A 230 -32.34 30.85 1.78
CA THR A 230 -33.23 32.03 1.69
C THR A 230 -33.59 32.39 0.25
N THR A 231 -32.73 32.04 -0.70
CA THR A 231 -32.90 32.33 -2.13
C THR A 231 -33.05 31.04 -2.96
N PRO A 232 -33.56 31.12 -4.21
CA PRO A 232 -33.51 29.99 -5.14
C PRO A 232 -32.07 29.49 -5.38
N GLN A 233 -31.10 30.40 -5.41
CA GLN A 233 -29.69 30.03 -5.58
C GLN A 233 -29.15 29.26 -4.37
N ASP A 234 -29.54 29.63 -3.15
CA ASP A 234 -29.16 28.89 -1.93
C ASP A 234 -29.67 27.44 -1.99
N LYS A 235 -30.91 27.25 -2.47
CA LYS A 235 -31.49 25.91 -2.66
C LYS A 235 -30.70 25.10 -3.70
N ASN A 236 -30.22 25.73 -4.77
CA ASN A 236 -29.37 25.06 -5.77
C ASN A 236 -28.04 24.61 -5.15
N VAL A 237 -27.40 25.45 -4.34
CA VAL A 237 -26.16 25.11 -3.64
C VAL A 237 -26.38 23.91 -2.71
N ILE A 238 -27.42 23.94 -1.87
CA ILE A 238 -27.73 22.83 -0.96
C ILE A 238 -28.08 21.55 -1.73
N HIS A 239 -28.86 21.66 -2.82
CA HIS A 239 -29.25 20.51 -3.60
C HIS A 239 -28.06 19.83 -4.28
N TYR A 240 -27.13 20.62 -4.83
CA TYR A 240 -25.92 20.10 -5.45
C TYR A 240 -24.99 19.41 -4.44
N LEU A 241 -24.65 20.10 -3.34
CA LEU A 241 -23.74 19.56 -2.33
C LEU A 241 -24.35 18.42 -1.51
N GLY A 242 -25.67 18.23 -1.59
CA GLY A 242 -26.40 17.13 -0.98
C GLY A 242 -26.71 16.00 -1.98
N ALA A 243 -27.93 16.01 -2.53
CA ALA A 243 -28.47 14.89 -3.29
C ALA A 243 -27.66 14.59 -4.56
N ILE A 244 -27.37 15.61 -5.38
CA ILE A 244 -26.61 15.43 -6.63
C ILE A 244 -25.21 14.88 -6.33
N ASN A 245 -24.53 15.45 -5.33
CA ASN A 245 -23.21 14.97 -4.92
C ASN A 245 -23.26 13.50 -4.45
N SER A 246 -24.26 13.11 -3.65
CA SER A 246 -24.43 11.72 -3.22
C SER A 246 -24.57 10.78 -4.42
N ASP A 247 -25.34 11.16 -5.43
CA ASP A 247 -25.52 10.36 -6.65
C ASP A 247 -24.21 10.23 -7.43
N ILE A 248 -23.45 11.32 -7.56
CA ILE A 248 -22.13 11.33 -8.21
C ILE A 248 -21.14 10.42 -7.47
N VAL A 249 -21.07 10.52 -6.14
CA VAL A 249 -20.15 9.71 -5.32
C VAL A 249 -20.49 8.22 -5.42
N VAL A 250 -21.78 7.86 -5.36
CA VAL A 250 -22.22 6.46 -5.49
C VAL A 250 -21.89 5.91 -6.89
N ALA A 251 -22.13 6.70 -7.94
CA ALA A 251 -21.77 6.30 -9.30
C ALA A 251 -20.25 6.14 -9.46
N ALA A 252 -19.46 7.07 -8.93
CA ALA A 252 -18.00 7.01 -8.97
C ALA A 252 -17.44 5.79 -8.23
N GLU A 253 -17.97 5.45 -7.06
CA GLU A 253 -17.60 4.24 -6.32
C GLU A 253 -17.81 2.96 -7.16
N ALA A 254 -18.96 2.85 -7.83
CA ALA A 254 -19.25 1.71 -8.70
C ALA A 254 -18.32 1.62 -9.92
N LEU A 255 -17.98 2.77 -10.52
CA LEU A 255 -17.07 2.85 -11.67
C LEU A 255 -15.63 2.51 -11.29
N LEU A 256 -15.14 3.03 -10.16
CA LEU A 256 -13.83 2.71 -9.60
C LEU A 256 -13.71 1.20 -9.30
N ALA A 257 -14.74 0.61 -8.68
CA ALA A 257 -14.76 -0.82 -8.36
C ALA A 257 -14.73 -1.72 -9.61
N LYS A 258 -15.31 -1.28 -10.72
CA LYS A 258 -15.27 -1.97 -12.02
C LYS A 258 -13.98 -1.71 -12.81
N GLY A 259 -13.23 -0.66 -12.48
CA GLY A 259 -12.10 -0.20 -13.28
C GLY A 259 -12.53 0.50 -14.58
N ASP A 260 -13.73 1.08 -14.62
CA ASP A 260 -14.29 1.73 -15.81
C ASP A 260 -13.80 3.17 -15.93
N ALA A 261 -12.60 3.35 -16.50
CA ALA A 261 -11.99 4.66 -16.72
C ALA A 261 -12.84 5.56 -17.64
N ALA A 262 -13.48 4.98 -18.67
CA ALA A 262 -14.31 5.73 -19.61
C ALA A 262 -15.55 6.30 -18.94
N GLY A 263 -16.27 5.46 -18.18
CA GLY A 263 -17.42 5.89 -17.39
C GLY A 263 -17.04 6.90 -16.31
N LEU A 264 -15.89 6.74 -15.65
CA LEU A 264 -15.40 7.70 -14.66
C LEU A 264 -15.08 9.07 -15.28
N GLY A 265 -14.46 9.10 -16.46
CA GLY A 265 -14.20 10.33 -17.21
C GLY A 265 -15.47 11.05 -17.62
N ALA A 266 -16.45 10.31 -18.17
CA ALA A 266 -17.76 10.87 -18.49
C ALA A 266 -18.48 11.44 -17.25
N LEU A 267 -18.36 10.77 -16.10
CA LEU A 267 -18.89 11.25 -14.83
C LEU A 267 -18.19 12.54 -14.35
N MET A 268 -16.86 12.68 -14.56
CA MET A 268 -16.16 13.94 -14.27
C MET A 268 -16.71 15.11 -15.10
N THR A 269 -16.87 14.92 -16.40
CA THR A 269 -17.47 15.93 -17.29
C THR A 269 -18.87 16.30 -16.81
N ARG A 270 -19.70 15.30 -16.50
CA ARG A 270 -21.06 15.54 -15.98
C ARG A 270 -21.06 16.28 -14.64
N ALA A 271 -20.14 15.92 -13.75
CA ALA A 271 -20.00 16.59 -12.46
C ALA A 271 -19.59 18.07 -12.61
N GLN A 272 -18.76 18.38 -13.61
CA GLN A 272 -18.39 19.75 -13.95
C GLN A 272 -19.61 20.53 -14.49
N GLU A 273 -20.36 20.00 -15.45
CA GLU A 273 -21.57 20.65 -15.98
C GLU A 273 -22.58 20.96 -14.87
N LEU A 274 -22.80 20.00 -13.96
CA LEU A 274 -23.70 20.19 -12.83
C LEU A 274 -23.15 21.24 -11.85
N PHE A 275 -21.84 21.28 -11.64
CA PHE A 275 -21.20 22.32 -10.83
C PHE A 275 -21.42 23.71 -11.44
N ASP A 276 -21.20 23.84 -12.75
CA ASP A 276 -21.35 25.11 -13.47
C ASP A 276 -22.81 25.58 -13.46
N HIS A 277 -23.75 24.66 -13.55
CA HIS A 277 -25.17 24.97 -13.53
C HIS A 277 -25.66 25.39 -12.14
N HIS A 278 -25.28 24.64 -11.09
CA HIS A 278 -25.84 24.82 -9.74
C HIS A 278 -25.01 25.72 -8.83
N LEU A 279 -23.68 25.63 -8.86
CA LEU A 279 -22.77 26.29 -7.92
C LEU A 279 -22.11 27.55 -8.48
N ALA A 280 -21.69 27.55 -9.74
CA ALA A 280 -21.00 28.71 -10.31
C ALA A 280 -21.79 30.03 -10.18
N PRO A 281 -23.14 30.06 -10.32
CA PRO A 281 -23.91 31.30 -10.15
C PRO A 281 -23.89 31.88 -8.73
N ALA A 282 -23.51 31.10 -7.70
CA ALA A 282 -23.37 31.61 -6.34
C ALA A 282 -22.14 32.52 -6.16
N CYS A 283 -21.09 32.33 -6.99
CA CYS A 283 -19.87 33.13 -6.95
C CYS A 283 -19.32 33.36 -8.37
N PRO A 284 -20.04 34.11 -9.22
CA PRO A 284 -19.71 34.21 -10.65
C PRO A 284 -18.34 34.83 -10.91
N SER A 285 -17.87 35.72 -10.04
CA SER A 285 -16.55 36.35 -10.18
C SER A 285 -15.38 35.36 -10.10
N GLU A 286 -15.57 34.18 -9.51
CA GLU A 286 -14.50 33.20 -9.28
C GLU A 286 -14.79 31.86 -9.96
N LEU A 287 -16.06 31.48 -10.10
CA LEU A 287 -16.47 30.15 -10.57
C LEU A 287 -16.87 30.08 -12.06
N THR A 288 -16.90 31.19 -12.79
CA THR A 288 -17.07 31.14 -14.27
C THR A 288 -15.88 30.51 -14.98
N ALA A 289 -14.70 30.49 -14.35
CA ALA A 289 -13.56 29.64 -14.72
C ALA A 289 -13.23 29.54 -16.23
N PRO A 290 -13.01 30.68 -16.94
CA PRO A 290 -12.82 30.66 -18.40
C PRO A 290 -11.60 29.84 -18.83
N LYS A 291 -10.51 29.80 -18.05
CA LYS A 291 -9.35 28.97 -18.40
C LYS A 291 -9.67 27.49 -18.26
N LEU A 292 -10.34 27.11 -17.17
CA LEU A 292 -10.78 25.72 -16.96
C LEU A 292 -11.61 25.24 -18.16
N HIS A 293 -12.62 26.02 -18.58
CA HIS A 293 -13.47 25.62 -19.71
C HIS A 293 -12.75 25.64 -21.05
N ALA A 294 -11.80 26.55 -21.27
CA ALA A 294 -10.98 26.54 -22.48
C ALA A 294 -10.16 25.25 -22.60
N VAL A 295 -9.54 24.80 -21.50
CA VAL A 295 -8.77 23.55 -21.47
C VAL A 295 -9.69 22.32 -21.60
N LEU A 296 -10.83 22.30 -20.91
CA LEU A 296 -11.78 21.19 -21.01
C LEU A 296 -12.38 21.09 -22.41
N ALA A 297 -12.52 22.20 -23.15
CA ALA A 297 -13.06 22.20 -24.51
C ALA A 297 -12.02 21.87 -25.61
N ASP A 298 -10.74 21.80 -25.26
CA ASP A 298 -9.63 21.60 -26.20
C ASP A 298 -9.72 20.22 -26.88
N ALA A 299 -9.61 20.22 -28.22
CA ALA A 299 -9.77 19.00 -29.02
C ALA A 299 -8.65 17.98 -28.79
N THR A 300 -7.41 18.42 -28.51
CA THR A 300 -6.29 17.54 -28.17
C THR A 300 -6.44 16.98 -26.76
N VAL A 301 -6.92 17.78 -25.82
CA VAL A 301 -7.26 17.27 -24.48
C VAL A 301 -8.35 16.19 -24.55
N HIS A 302 -9.40 16.42 -25.35
CA HIS A 302 -10.47 15.45 -25.58
C HIS A 302 -10.01 14.15 -26.27
N SER A 303 -9.02 14.22 -27.17
CA SER A 303 -8.51 13.01 -27.82
C SER A 303 -7.71 12.13 -26.86
N LEU A 304 -7.03 12.72 -25.87
CA LEU A 304 -6.17 12.03 -24.90
C LEU A 304 -6.88 11.63 -23.59
N SER A 305 -8.05 12.22 -23.32
CA SER A 305 -8.83 11.97 -22.09
C SER A 305 -10.24 11.43 -22.36
N TYR A 306 -10.81 10.76 -21.36
CA TYR A 306 -12.21 10.38 -21.32
C TYR A 306 -13.10 11.50 -20.75
N GLY A 307 -12.52 12.44 -20.00
CA GLY A 307 -13.20 13.59 -19.42
C GLY A 307 -12.40 14.21 -18.28
N GLY A 308 -12.88 15.33 -17.75
CA GLY A 308 -12.19 16.08 -16.71
C GLY A 308 -13.08 17.09 -16.00
N LYS A 309 -12.56 17.63 -14.89
CA LYS A 309 -13.22 18.64 -14.06
C LYS A 309 -12.21 19.47 -13.28
N GLY A 310 -12.63 20.60 -12.74
CA GLY A 310 -11.80 21.35 -11.79
C GLY A 310 -11.66 20.63 -10.45
N VAL A 311 -10.71 21.12 -9.65
CA VAL A 311 -10.27 20.50 -8.39
C VAL A 311 -10.38 21.47 -7.21
N GLY A 312 -10.71 20.93 -6.04
CA GLY A 312 -10.74 21.66 -4.77
C GLY A 312 -11.82 22.72 -4.78
N SER A 313 -11.49 23.99 -4.52
CA SER A 313 -12.50 25.05 -4.57
C SER A 313 -12.96 25.45 -5.99
N GLN A 314 -12.66 24.65 -7.02
CA GLN A 314 -13.00 24.91 -8.43
C GLN A 314 -12.41 26.22 -8.96
N GLY A 315 -12.96 26.83 -10.01
CA GLY A 315 -12.41 28.03 -10.66
C GLY A 315 -11.16 27.75 -11.49
N ASP A 316 -10.43 28.80 -11.88
CA ASP A 316 -9.18 28.70 -12.65
C ASP A 316 -7.96 28.29 -11.77
N GLY A 317 -8.17 27.37 -10.84
CA GLY A 317 -7.13 26.84 -9.96
C GLY A 317 -6.39 25.67 -10.60
N CYS A 318 -7.01 24.49 -10.55
CA CYS A 318 -6.45 23.26 -11.06
C CYS A 318 -7.54 22.44 -11.75
N VAL A 319 -7.13 21.61 -12.71
CA VAL A 319 -7.98 20.68 -13.45
C VAL A 319 -7.47 19.26 -13.24
N GLN A 320 -8.37 18.28 -13.33
CA GLN A 320 -8.04 16.85 -13.35
C GLN A 320 -8.72 16.16 -14.53
N PHE A 321 -8.08 15.11 -15.03
CA PHE A 321 -8.54 14.30 -16.17
C PHE A 321 -8.45 12.82 -15.85
N VAL A 322 -9.40 12.03 -16.38
CA VAL A 322 -9.22 10.59 -16.58
C VAL A 322 -8.68 10.38 -18.00
N THR A 323 -7.49 9.80 -18.12
CA THR A 323 -6.85 9.61 -19.42
C THR A 323 -7.16 8.24 -20.01
N ARG A 324 -6.95 8.08 -21.32
CA ARG A 324 -7.22 6.79 -22.01
C ARG A 324 -6.25 5.68 -21.64
N GLY A 325 -5.08 6.05 -21.12
CA GLY A 325 -4.01 5.16 -20.71
C GLY A 325 -2.84 5.96 -20.16
N GLN A 326 -1.78 5.23 -19.79
CA GLN A 326 -0.54 5.83 -19.30
C GLN A 326 0.16 6.66 -20.39
N SER A 327 0.22 6.15 -21.63
CA SER A 327 0.83 6.86 -22.76
C SER A 327 0.11 8.18 -23.03
N GLU A 328 -1.22 8.17 -23.07
CA GLU A 328 -2.03 9.37 -23.30
C GLU A 328 -1.92 10.37 -22.15
N ARG A 329 -1.74 9.89 -20.91
CA ARG A 329 -1.46 10.75 -19.77
C ARG A 329 -0.17 11.51 -19.94
N ASP A 330 0.91 10.82 -20.31
CA ASP A 330 2.22 11.42 -20.46
C ASP A 330 2.24 12.39 -21.66
N GLN A 331 1.55 12.04 -22.75
CA GLN A 331 1.32 12.94 -23.89
C GLN A 331 0.51 14.17 -23.49
N LEU A 332 -0.56 14.00 -22.71
CA LEU A 332 -1.40 15.10 -22.25
C LEU A 332 -0.60 16.03 -21.32
N ALA A 333 0.22 15.48 -20.43
CA ALA A 333 1.08 16.27 -19.55
C ALA A 333 2.08 17.13 -20.36
N ALA A 334 2.74 16.55 -21.36
CA ALA A 334 3.63 17.26 -22.25
C ALA A 334 2.91 18.33 -23.09
N TYR A 335 1.71 18.03 -23.56
CA TYR A 335 0.86 18.96 -24.31
C TYR A 335 0.44 20.16 -23.45
N LEU A 336 -0.11 19.92 -22.25
CA LEU A 336 -0.55 20.99 -21.34
C LEU A 336 0.62 21.86 -20.89
N ASN A 337 1.80 21.27 -20.66
CA ASN A 337 2.99 22.03 -20.33
C ASN A 337 3.44 22.93 -21.51
N SER A 338 3.52 22.38 -22.72
CA SER A 338 4.01 23.13 -23.89
C SER A 338 3.03 24.18 -24.40
N GLN A 339 1.72 23.90 -24.44
CA GLN A 339 0.71 24.83 -24.95
C GLN A 339 0.23 25.84 -23.91
N TYR A 340 0.09 25.41 -22.66
CA TYR A 340 -0.54 26.23 -21.62
C TYR A 340 0.41 26.62 -20.49
N GLY A 341 1.66 26.14 -20.48
CA GLY A 341 2.62 26.39 -19.41
C GLY A 341 2.21 25.75 -18.08
N MET A 342 1.40 24.69 -18.13
CA MET A 342 0.85 24.07 -16.93
C MET A 342 1.85 23.10 -16.30
N ASP A 343 1.88 23.10 -14.98
CA ASP A 343 2.57 22.06 -14.21
C ASP A 343 1.62 20.88 -14.05
N CYS A 344 2.10 19.69 -14.41
CA CYS A 344 1.30 18.48 -14.55
C CYS A 344 1.74 17.44 -13.52
N TYR A 345 0.76 16.79 -12.88
CA TYR A 345 0.94 15.89 -11.76
C TYR A 345 0.22 14.57 -12.04
N PRO A 346 0.95 13.49 -12.34
CA PRO A 346 0.36 12.17 -12.54
C PRO A 346 -0.26 11.65 -11.25
N LEU A 347 -1.45 11.07 -11.35
CA LEU A 347 -2.13 10.43 -10.24
C LEU A 347 -2.75 9.11 -10.71
N ASP A 348 -2.05 8.00 -10.51
CA ASP A 348 -2.59 6.71 -10.91
C ASP A 348 -3.34 6.07 -9.76
N LEU A 349 -4.59 5.70 -10.02
CA LEU A 349 -5.33 4.76 -9.20
C LEU A 349 -5.07 3.37 -9.76
N LEU A 350 -4.08 2.72 -9.21
CA LEU A 350 -3.80 1.33 -9.55
C LEU A 350 -4.63 0.43 -8.63
N PRO A 351 -5.14 -0.70 -9.14
CA PRO A 351 -5.53 -1.78 -8.25
C PRO A 351 -4.34 -2.07 -7.32
N PRO A 352 -4.58 -2.52 -6.08
CA PRO A 352 -3.50 -3.13 -5.33
C PRO A 352 -2.81 -4.12 -6.27
N LYS A 353 -1.48 -3.98 -6.47
CA LYS A 353 -0.73 -4.85 -7.39
C LYS A 353 -1.05 -6.27 -6.94
N VAL A 354 -1.89 -6.95 -7.71
CA VAL A 354 -2.18 -8.35 -7.51
C VAL A 354 -0.83 -9.02 -7.71
N LEU A 355 -0.45 -9.85 -6.76
CA LEU A 355 0.79 -10.61 -6.85
C LEU A 355 0.59 -11.67 -7.93
N ARG A 356 0.79 -11.28 -9.20
CA ARG A 356 0.44 -12.11 -10.36
C ARG A 356 1.41 -13.26 -10.55
N LYS A 357 2.68 -13.08 -10.17
CA LYS A 357 3.75 -14.04 -10.40
C LYS A 357 4.18 -14.72 -9.11
N ALA A 358 4.28 -16.04 -9.14
CA ALA A 358 4.91 -16.83 -8.10
C ALA A 358 6.13 -17.59 -8.64
N VAL A 359 7.15 -17.74 -7.82
CA VAL A 359 8.38 -18.47 -8.10
C VAL A 359 8.55 -19.56 -7.05
N ILE A 360 8.77 -20.79 -7.49
CA ILE A 360 8.97 -21.96 -6.62
C ILE A 360 10.29 -22.65 -7.00
N PRO A 361 11.35 -22.52 -6.20
CA PRO A 361 12.61 -23.21 -6.47
C PRO A 361 12.54 -24.71 -6.13
N ALA A 362 12.79 -25.56 -7.14
CA ALA A 362 12.77 -27.03 -7.06
C ALA A 362 14.02 -27.68 -7.73
N ALA A 363 15.06 -26.90 -7.98
CA ALA A 363 16.29 -27.33 -8.67
C ALA A 363 17.31 -28.02 -7.74
N GLY A 364 17.02 -28.09 -6.43
CA GLY A 364 17.90 -28.73 -5.46
C GLY A 364 18.08 -30.24 -5.69
N LEU A 365 19.23 -30.77 -5.29
CA LEU A 365 19.54 -32.21 -5.35
C LEU A 365 18.83 -33.03 -4.27
N GLY A 366 18.24 -32.39 -3.25
CA GLY A 366 17.54 -33.08 -2.17
C GLY A 366 18.44 -34.04 -1.39
N THR A 367 19.71 -33.69 -1.18
CA THR A 367 20.75 -34.55 -0.58
C THR A 367 20.38 -35.06 0.81
N ARG A 368 19.64 -34.27 1.59
CA ARG A 368 19.15 -34.62 2.93
C ARG A 368 18.16 -35.79 2.93
N MET A 369 17.47 -36.01 1.81
CA MET A 369 16.50 -37.09 1.61
C MET A 369 17.05 -38.21 0.70
N PHE A 370 18.35 -38.19 0.39
CA PHE A 370 19.01 -39.25 -0.37
C PHE A 370 19.07 -40.54 0.49
N PRO A 371 18.85 -41.75 -0.07
CA PRO A 371 18.74 -42.08 -1.49
C PRO A 371 17.35 -41.97 -2.11
N ALA A 372 16.30 -41.65 -1.35
CA ALA A 372 14.93 -41.58 -1.89
C ALA A 372 14.82 -40.55 -3.03
N THR A 373 15.51 -39.41 -2.89
CA THR A 373 15.56 -38.35 -3.91
C THR A 373 16.25 -38.72 -5.22
N LYS A 374 16.97 -39.86 -5.26
CA LYS A 374 17.47 -40.43 -6.52
C LYS A 374 16.35 -40.99 -7.39
N ALA A 375 15.27 -41.48 -6.77
CA ALA A 375 14.15 -42.09 -7.47
C ALA A 375 13.06 -41.07 -7.80
N VAL A 376 12.71 -40.21 -6.85
CA VAL A 376 11.63 -39.23 -6.97
C VAL A 376 12.05 -37.94 -6.29
N LYS A 377 11.81 -36.79 -6.94
CA LYS A 377 12.10 -35.46 -6.36
C LYS A 377 11.37 -35.25 -5.03
N LYS A 378 12.00 -34.56 -4.08
CA LYS A 378 11.39 -34.34 -2.75
C LYS A 378 10.08 -33.55 -2.86
N GLU A 379 9.99 -32.62 -3.80
CA GLU A 379 8.80 -31.82 -4.08
C GLU A 379 7.61 -32.68 -4.58
N MET A 380 7.92 -33.89 -5.07
CA MET A 380 6.95 -34.88 -5.52
C MET A 380 6.53 -35.87 -4.42
N PHE A 381 7.08 -35.76 -3.21
CA PHE A 381 6.68 -36.64 -2.10
C PHE A 381 5.22 -36.35 -1.68
N PRO A 382 4.44 -37.40 -1.37
CA PRO A 382 3.01 -37.29 -1.10
C PRO A 382 2.72 -36.76 0.31
N VAL A 383 1.81 -35.81 0.44
CA VAL A 383 1.27 -35.34 1.73
C VAL A 383 -0.24 -35.52 1.77
N ILE A 384 -0.77 -35.79 2.97
CA ILE A 384 -2.22 -35.84 3.20
C ILE A 384 -2.66 -34.46 3.63
N THR A 385 -3.60 -33.90 2.89
CA THR A 385 -4.11 -32.55 3.11
C THR A 385 -5.31 -32.55 4.06
N PRO A 386 -5.67 -31.40 4.66
CA PRO A 386 -6.84 -31.30 5.55
C PRO A 386 -8.17 -31.76 4.92
N ASP A 387 -8.31 -31.70 3.60
CA ASP A 387 -9.45 -32.22 2.84
C ASP A 387 -9.38 -33.74 2.58
N GLY A 388 -8.40 -34.43 3.16
CA GLY A 388 -8.23 -35.89 3.07
C GLY A 388 -7.63 -36.36 1.74
N VAL A 389 -7.17 -35.45 0.88
CA VAL A 389 -6.58 -35.78 -0.41
C VAL A 389 -5.08 -35.97 -0.26
N CYS A 390 -4.57 -37.09 -0.77
CA CYS A 390 -3.14 -37.34 -0.87
C CYS A 390 -2.62 -36.70 -2.18
N LYS A 391 -1.77 -35.66 -2.06
CA LYS A 391 -1.20 -34.96 -3.21
C LYS A 391 0.28 -34.62 -2.98
N PRO A 392 1.09 -34.45 -4.04
CA PRO A 392 2.48 -34.04 -3.89
C PRO A 392 2.62 -32.67 -3.21
N ILE A 393 3.72 -32.47 -2.50
CA ILE A 393 4.08 -31.20 -1.86
C ILE A 393 3.97 -30.03 -2.84
N ILE A 394 4.52 -30.17 -4.04
CA ILE A 394 4.52 -29.11 -5.06
C ILE A 394 3.11 -28.64 -5.45
N GLN A 395 2.14 -29.54 -5.54
CA GLN A 395 0.75 -29.16 -5.83
C GLN A 395 0.19 -28.29 -4.72
N THR A 396 0.44 -28.64 -3.46
CA THR A 396 -0.04 -27.90 -2.29
C THR A 396 0.54 -26.47 -2.26
N ILE A 397 1.82 -26.32 -2.60
CA ILE A 397 2.49 -25.02 -2.67
C ILE A 397 1.93 -24.17 -3.82
N ILE A 398 1.64 -24.79 -4.97
CA ILE A 398 1.04 -24.10 -6.11
C ILE A 398 -0.38 -23.64 -5.79
N GLU A 399 -1.19 -24.48 -5.15
CA GLU A 399 -2.54 -24.11 -4.72
C GLU A 399 -2.51 -22.94 -3.73
N GLU A 400 -1.57 -22.93 -2.76
CA GLU A 400 -1.35 -21.79 -1.86
C GLU A 400 -1.07 -20.48 -2.64
N ALA A 401 -0.24 -20.55 -3.69
CA ALA A 401 0.05 -19.40 -4.54
C ALA A 401 -1.17 -18.91 -5.32
N ILE A 402 -1.93 -19.83 -5.93
CA ILE A 402 -3.13 -19.52 -6.73
C ILE A 402 -4.21 -18.89 -5.84
N ASP A 403 -4.43 -19.46 -4.65
CA ASP A 403 -5.41 -18.96 -3.68
C ASP A 403 -5.01 -17.57 -3.15
N ALA A 404 -3.71 -17.25 -3.11
CA ALA A 404 -3.20 -15.91 -2.81
C ALA A 404 -3.26 -14.92 -3.99
N GLY A 405 -3.70 -15.37 -5.18
CA GLY A 405 -3.91 -14.53 -6.36
C GLY A 405 -2.85 -14.65 -7.46
N ALA A 406 -1.94 -15.64 -7.39
CA ALA A 406 -0.99 -15.89 -8.46
C ALA A 406 -1.69 -16.38 -9.75
N GLU A 407 -1.40 -15.70 -10.86
CA GLU A 407 -1.91 -16.02 -12.19
C GLU A 407 -0.91 -16.88 -12.97
N GLU A 408 0.38 -16.60 -12.80
CA GLU A 408 1.49 -17.22 -13.50
C GLU A 408 2.50 -17.76 -12.48
N ILE A 409 2.99 -18.98 -12.68
CA ILE A 409 3.87 -19.64 -11.69
C ILE A 409 5.10 -20.20 -12.40
N ALA A 410 6.27 -19.78 -11.97
CA ALA A 410 7.53 -20.33 -12.43
C ALA A 410 8.07 -21.37 -11.44
N ILE A 411 8.35 -22.58 -11.94
CA ILE A 411 9.07 -23.60 -11.17
C ILE A 411 10.52 -23.62 -11.66
N ILE A 412 11.46 -23.34 -10.75
CA ILE A 412 12.88 -23.39 -11.08
C ILE A 412 13.35 -24.83 -10.96
N VAL A 413 13.75 -25.45 -12.06
CA VAL A 413 14.11 -26.86 -12.13
C VAL A 413 15.50 -27.04 -12.72
N ARG A 414 16.13 -28.21 -12.50
CA ARG A 414 17.21 -28.61 -13.38
C ARG A 414 16.60 -29.09 -14.70
N PRO A 415 17.27 -28.89 -15.85
CA PRO A 415 16.73 -29.30 -17.15
C PRO A 415 16.24 -30.75 -17.20
N GLU A 416 16.94 -31.67 -16.55
CA GLU A 416 16.60 -33.10 -16.50
C GLU A 416 15.35 -33.42 -15.67
N ASP A 417 14.94 -32.53 -14.76
CA ASP A 417 13.81 -32.78 -13.85
C ASP A 417 12.49 -32.20 -14.37
N GLU A 418 12.51 -31.31 -15.36
CA GLU A 418 11.32 -30.63 -15.88
C GLU A 418 10.21 -31.62 -16.23
N LYS A 419 10.57 -32.71 -16.92
CA LYS A 419 9.61 -33.72 -17.37
C LYS A 419 8.80 -34.31 -16.22
N VAL A 420 9.38 -34.47 -15.03
CA VAL A 420 8.70 -35.03 -13.86
C VAL A 420 7.54 -34.14 -13.43
N PHE A 421 7.76 -32.83 -13.40
CA PHE A 421 6.73 -31.86 -13.03
C PHE A 421 5.73 -31.65 -14.17
N ALA A 422 6.21 -31.52 -15.41
CA ALA A 422 5.38 -31.31 -16.58
C ALA A 422 4.38 -32.45 -16.80
N ASP A 423 4.84 -33.72 -16.67
CA ASP A 423 3.97 -34.89 -16.82
C ASP A 423 2.92 -34.97 -15.71
N TYR A 424 3.24 -34.53 -14.48
CA TYR A 424 2.30 -34.57 -13.35
C TYR A 424 1.12 -33.61 -13.52
N PHE A 425 1.38 -32.40 -14.02
CA PHE A 425 0.35 -31.38 -14.25
C PHE A 425 -0.28 -31.47 -15.66
N ALA A 426 0.14 -32.43 -16.48
CA ALA A 426 -0.47 -32.68 -17.77
C ALA A 426 -1.86 -33.33 -17.63
N PRO A 427 -2.80 -33.08 -18.57
CA PRO A 427 -4.04 -33.82 -18.63
C PRO A 427 -3.80 -35.34 -18.73
N VAL A 428 -4.59 -36.12 -18.00
CA VAL A 428 -4.59 -37.59 -18.16
C VAL A 428 -5.22 -37.98 -19.48
N ALA A 429 -4.70 -39.03 -20.11
CA ALA A 429 -5.25 -39.55 -21.36
C ALA A 429 -6.73 -39.95 -21.21
N ASP A 430 -7.56 -39.64 -22.21
CA ASP A 430 -9.02 -39.82 -22.19
C ASP A 430 -9.45 -41.23 -21.74
N ALA A 431 -8.78 -42.27 -22.25
CA ALA A 431 -9.06 -43.66 -21.91
C ALA A 431 -8.87 -43.99 -20.42
N TYR A 432 -7.98 -43.27 -19.73
CA TYR A 432 -7.78 -43.38 -18.29
C TYR A 432 -8.76 -42.46 -17.54
N TYR A 433 -8.97 -41.23 -18.02
CA TYR A 433 -9.89 -40.26 -17.43
C TYR A 433 -11.32 -40.80 -17.28
N GLU A 434 -11.85 -41.48 -18.30
CA GLU A 434 -13.20 -42.08 -18.29
C GLU A 434 -13.35 -43.19 -17.24
N ARG A 435 -12.24 -43.79 -16.81
CA ARG A 435 -12.22 -44.86 -15.79
C ARG A 435 -12.07 -44.33 -14.37
N LEU A 436 -11.80 -43.03 -14.20
CA LEU A 436 -11.64 -42.41 -12.89
C LEU A 436 -13.01 -42.16 -12.23
N PRO A 437 -13.13 -42.34 -10.90
CA PRO A 437 -14.26 -41.83 -10.13
C PRO A 437 -14.40 -40.31 -10.27
N GLU A 438 -15.59 -39.75 -10.03
CA GLU A 438 -15.84 -38.30 -10.20
C GLU A 438 -14.88 -37.42 -9.38
N ALA A 439 -14.56 -37.81 -8.14
CA ALA A 439 -13.60 -37.09 -7.31
C ALA A 439 -12.20 -37.02 -7.95
N ALA A 440 -11.74 -38.12 -8.58
CA ALA A 440 -10.46 -38.17 -9.26
C ALA A 440 -10.48 -37.43 -10.61
N ARG A 441 -11.62 -37.43 -11.32
CA ARG A 441 -11.83 -36.56 -12.50
C ARG A 441 -11.76 -35.09 -12.13
N GLN A 442 -12.34 -34.69 -11.00
CA GLN A 442 -12.24 -33.33 -10.49
C GLN A 442 -10.79 -32.93 -10.21
N GLN A 443 -10.02 -33.79 -9.55
CA GLN A 443 -8.59 -33.55 -9.32
C GLN A 443 -7.80 -33.46 -10.63
N SER A 444 -8.09 -34.32 -11.62
CA SER A 444 -7.48 -34.21 -12.94
C SER A 444 -7.77 -32.86 -13.62
N ARG A 445 -8.99 -32.32 -13.51
CA ARG A 445 -9.33 -30.98 -14.02
C ARG A 445 -8.54 -29.88 -13.32
N VAL A 446 -8.35 -30.00 -12.00
CA VAL A 446 -7.52 -29.06 -11.21
C VAL A 446 -6.07 -29.10 -11.69
N LEU A 447 -5.48 -30.29 -11.84
CA LEU A 447 -4.10 -30.45 -12.31
C LEU A 447 -3.89 -29.82 -13.70
N ALA A 448 -4.79 -30.09 -14.65
CA ALA A 448 -4.73 -29.49 -15.99
C ALA A 448 -4.86 -27.96 -15.96
N GLY A 449 -5.71 -27.42 -15.08
CA GLY A 449 -5.86 -25.98 -14.86
C GLY A 449 -4.61 -25.34 -14.25
N ILE A 450 -3.94 -26.04 -13.33
CA ILE A 450 -2.64 -25.64 -12.79
C ILE A 450 -1.59 -25.66 -13.91
N GLY A 451 -1.50 -26.73 -14.70
CA GLY A 451 -0.51 -26.90 -15.76
C GLY A 451 -0.49 -25.76 -16.78
N GLN A 452 -1.65 -25.16 -17.07
CA GLN A 452 -1.77 -23.99 -17.96
C GLN A 452 -1.12 -22.71 -17.42
N ARG A 453 -0.84 -22.64 -16.12
CA ARG A 453 -0.23 -21.49 -15.44
C ARG A 453 1.28 -21.66 -15.21
N LEU A 454 1.83 -22.84 -15.48
CA LEU A 454 3.20 -23.19 -15.15
C LEU A 454 4.17 -22.77 -16.26
N THR A 455 5.29 -22.18 -15.85
CA THR A 455 6.48 -21.99 -16.66
C THR A 455 7.66 -22.68 -15.97
N PHE A 456 8.47 -23.42 -16.73
CA PHE A 456 9.69 -24.03 -16.19
C PHE A 456 10.90 -23.17 -16.54
N ILE A 457 11.70 -22.84 -15.53
CA ILE A 457 12.92 -22.05 -15.68
C ILE A 457 14.10 -22.91 -15.26
N HIS A 458 15.12 -22.97 -16.11
CA HIS A 458 16.25 -23.88 -15.89
C HIS A 458 17.35 -23.24 -15.06
N GLN A 459 17.64 -23.85 -13.92
CA GLN A 459 18.91 -23.65 -13.21
C GLN A 459 19.93 -24.66 -13.76
N LYS A 460 20.74 -24.25 -14.73
CA LYS A 460 21.77 -25.11 -15.34
C LYS A 460 22.94 -25.40 -14.41
N GLU A 461 23.29 -24.45 -13.54
CA GLU A 461 24.39 -24.55 -12.58
C GLU A 461 23.85 -24.44 -11.15
N ALA A 462 24.11 -25.45 -10.33
CA ALA A 462 23.65 -25.50 -8.94
C ALA A 462 24.52 -24.63 -8.01
N MET A 463 24.48 -23.30 -8.19
CA MET A 463 25.28 -22.35 -7.40
C MET A 463 24.64 -21.94 -6.06
N GLY A 464 23.49 -22.49 -5.69
CA GLY A 464 22.79 -22.20 -4.43
C GLY A 464 21.38 -21.64 -4.62
N PHE A 465 20.69 -21.42 -3.50
CA PHE A 465 19.30 -20.97 -3.47
C PHE A 465 19.11 -19.56 -4.05
N GLY A 466 20.00 -18.62 -3.75
CA GLY A 466 19.97 -17.28 -4.32
C GLY A 466 20.15 -17.30 -5.85
N HIS A 467 20.99 -18.20 -6.37
CA HIS A 467 21.11 -18.39 -7.82
C HIS A 467 19.81 -18.94 -8.44
N ALA A 468 19.14 -19.88 -7.78
CA ALA A 468 17.87 -20.42 -8.27
C ALA A 468 16.81 -19.31 -8.41
N VAL A 469 16.72 -18.42 -7.42
CA VAL A 469 15.84 -17.24 -7.49
C VAL A 469 16.28 -16.31 -8.63
N TYR A 470 17.58 -16.04 -8.79
CA TYR A 470 18.10 -15.18 -9.86
C TYR A 470 17.75 -15.68 -11.28
N CYS A 471 17.68 -16.99 -11.50
CA CYS A 471 17.27 -17.55 -12.80
C CYS A 471 15.87 -17.07 -13.24
N ALA A 472 15.01 -16.66 -12.30
CA ALA A 472 13.66 -16.16 -12.59
C ALA A 472 13.62 -14.69 -13.07
N LYS A 473 14.73 -13.96 -13.00
CA LYS A 473 14.81 -12.50 -13.23
C LYS A 473 14.07 -12.04 -14.49
N ASP A 474 14.40 -12.64 -15.63
CA ASP A 474 13.87 -12.19 -16.93
C ASP A 474 12.37 -12.51 -17.07
N TRP A 475 11.93 -13.64 -16.50
CA TRP A 475 10.53 -14.03 -16.50
C TRP A 475 9.69 -13.18 -15.54
N VAL A 476 10.21 -12.85 -14.35
CA VAL A 476 9.54 -11.97 -13.40
C VAL A 476 9.43 -10.55 -13.95
N GLY A 477 10.53 -10.00 -14.49
CA GLY A 477 10.58 -8.63 -14.99
C GLY A 477 10.63 -7.59 -13.86
N ASN A 478 9.89 -6.50 -14.01
CA ASN A 478 9.90 -5.37 -13.06
C ASN A 478 8.66 -5.36 -12.14
N GLU A 479 8.18 -6.53 -11.75
CA GLU A 479 7.00 -6.71 -10.90
C GLU A 479 7.39 -7.42 -9.58
N PRO A 480 6.72 -7.10 -8.45
CA PRO A 480 6.88 -7.89 -7.25
C PRO A 480 6.37 -9.32 -7.48
N PHE A 481 6.96 -10.30 -6.80
CA PHE A 481 6.61 -11.71 -6.99
C PHE A 481 6.57 -12.46 -5.65
N LEU A 482 5.69 -13.46 -5.59
CA LEU A 482 5.63 -14.41 -4.48
C LEU A 482 6.78 -15.39 -4.65
N LEU A 483 7.58 -15.61 -3.62
CA LEU A 483 8.55 -16.69 -3.56
C LEU A 483 8.08 -17.67 -2.48
N LEU A 484 7.92 -18.94 -2.87
CA LEU A 484 7.56 -20.03 -1.95
C LEU A 484 8.66 -21.09 -1.99
N LEU A 485 9.11 -21.54 -0.81
CA LEU A 485 10.06 -22.65 -0.73
C LEU A 485 9.41 -23.97 -1.17
N GLY A 486 10.10 -24.74 -2.03
CA GLY A 486 9.60 -26.00 -2.58
C GLY A 486 9.44 -27.14 -1.56
N ASP A 487 9.90 -26.96 -0.33
CA ASP A 487 9.86 -27.95 0.76
C ASP A 487 9.07 -27.48 1.99
N HIS A 488 8.31 -26.39 1.88
CA HIS A 488 7.50 -25.86 2.97
C HIS A 488 6.03 -25.86 2.56
N ILE A 489 5.19 -26.51 3.36
CA ILE A 489 3.72 -26.47 3.22
C ILE A 489 3.10 -25.75 4.42
N TYR A 490 1.92 -25.17 4.21
CA TYR A 490 1.32 -24.22 5.13
C TYR A 490 -0.12 -24.59 5.47
N ALA A 491 -0.49 -24.40 6.73
CA ALA A 491 -1.86 -24.48 7.20
C ALA A 491 -2.22 -23.18 7.91
N SER A 492 -3.21 -22.46 7.39
CA SER A 492 -3.69 -21.25 8.04
C SER A 492 -4.59 -21.59 9.23
N ARG A 493 -4.46 -20.81 10.31
CA ARG A 493 -5.38 -20.85 11.47
C ARG A 493 -6.59 -19.93 11.28
N THR A 494 -6.69 -19.29 10.12
CA THR A 494 -7.78 -18.37 9.76
C THR A 494 -8.41 -18.80 8.43
N THR A 495 -9.52 -18.16 8.04
CA THR A 495 -10.18 -18.38 6.75
C THR A 495 -9.36 -17.86 5.55
N VAL A 496 -8.28 -17.11 5.80
CA VAL A 496 -7.38 -16.55 4.78
C VAL A 496 -6.09 -17.36 4.77
N ASN A 497 -5.65 -17.85 3.60
CA ASN A 497 -4.42 -18.64 3.52
C ASN A 497 -3.16 -17.83 3.88
N CYS A 498 -2.04 -18.50 4.17
CA CYS A 498 -0.85 -17.85 4.73
C CYS A 498 -0.23 -16.83 3.75
N ALA A 499 -0.15 -17.19 2.47
CA ALA A 499 0.39 -16.32 1.43
C ALA A 499 -0.50 -15.08 1.19
N ALA A 500 -1.82 -15.19 1.30
CA ALA A 500 -2.74 -14.05 1.20
C ALA A 500 -2.63 -13.12 2.40
N GLN A 501 -2.41 -13.65 3.63
CA GLN A 501 -2.11 -12.81 4.79
C GLN A 501 -0.84 -11.97 4.55
N LEU A 502 0.21 -12.59 3.99
CA LEU A 502 1.46 -11.89 3.64
C LEU A 502 1.24 -10.82 2.55
N LEU A 503 0.45 -11.13 1.51
CA LEU A 503 0.10 -10.18 0.44
C LEU A 503 -0.68 -8.97 0.94
N ASP A 504 -1.60 -9.21 1.85
CA ASP A 504 -2.38 -8.17 2.49
C ASP A 504 -1.47 -7.25 3.33
N ALA A 505 -0.53 -7.80 4.12
CA ALA A 505 0.49 -7.02 4.82
C ALA A 505 1.39 -6.22 3.86
N PHE A 506 1.89 -6.86 2.79
CA PHE A 506 2.67 -6.19 1.72
C PHE A 506 1.93 -4.98 1.14
N THR A 507 0.63 -5.15 0.86
CA THR A 507 -0.21 -4.14 0.22
C THR A 507 -0.46 -2.94 1.12
N ARG A 508 -0.71 -3.18 2.42
CA ARG A 508 -1.02 -2.13 3.39
C ARG A 508 0.21 -1.30 3.78
N HIS A 509 1.38 -1.92 3.87
CA HIS A 509 2.57 -1.31 4.47
C HIS A 509 3.58 -0.80 3.43
N GLY A 510 3.09 -0.24 2.32
CA GLY A 510 3.92 0.53 1.38
C GLY A 510 4.68 -0.31 0.35
N ARG A 511 4.36 -1.61 0.20
CA ARG A 511 4.86 -2.48 -0.88
C ARG A 511 6.39 -2.64 -0.90
N LYS A 512 7.02 -2.61 0.27
CA LYS A 512 8.41 -3.04 0.45
C LYS A 512 8.48 -4.57 0.46
N SER A 513 9.64 -5.13 0.13
CA SER A 513 9.87 -6.57 0.27
C SER A 513 9.51 -7.02 1.69
N ILE A 514 8.76 -8.12 1.78
CA ILE A 514 8.26 -8.66 3.05
C ILE A 514 8.49 -10.16 3.12
N VAL A 515 8.84 -10.66 4.31
CA VAL A 515 9.02 -12.09 4.58
C VAL A 515 8.02 -12.56 5.63
N SER A 516 7.47 -13.76 5.47
CA SER A 516 6.67 -14.38 6.51
C SER A 516 7.55 -14.89 7.65
N LEU A 517 7.08 -14.69 8.87
CA LEU A 517 7.77 -15.03 10.11
C LEU A 517 6.90 -15.94 10.98
N TYR A 518 7.57 -16.71 11.83
CA TYR A 518 6.97 -17.42 12.95
C TYR A 518 7.92 -17.41 14.14
N THR A 519 7.39 -17.77 15.30
CA THR A 519 8.18 -17.91 16.52
C THR A 519 8.71 -19.34 16.62
N ALA A 520 10.03 -19.48 16.75
CA ALA A 520 10.72 -20.76 16.93
C ALA A 520 11.49 -20.80 18.27
N PRO A 521 11.69 -21.98 18.87
CA PRO A 521 12.61 -22.13 20.01
C PRO A 521 14.07 -21.97 19.57
N GLY A 522 14.94 -21.59 20.51
CA GLY A 522 16.37 -21.40 20.28
C GLY A 522 17.09 -22.63 19.71
N THR A 523 16.60 -23.82 20.00
CA THR A 523 17.14 -25.07 19.43
C THR A 523 17.05 -25.11 17.90
N ASP A 524 16.14 -24.36 17.29
CA ASP A 524 15.80 -24.53 15.88
C ASP A 524 16.40 -23.43 14.98
N VAL A 525 16.96 -22.35 15.56
CA VAL A 525 17.48 -21.19 14.80
C VAL A 525 18.55 -21.56 13.77
N HIS A 526 19.31 -22.61 14.02
CA HIS A 526 20.36 -23.09 13.12
C HIS A 526 19.81 -23.77 11.84
N HIS A 527 18.50 -23.99 11.76
CA HIS A 527 17.81 -24.51 10.58
C HIS A 527 17.25 -23.40 9.67
N TYR A 528 17.00 -22.21 10.22
CA TYR A 528 16.22 -21.16 9.54
C TYR A 528 16.95 -19.83 9.43
N GLY A 529 16.50 -18.99 8.50
CA GLY A 529 16.81 -17.56 8.55
C GLY A 529 16.16 -16.97 9.80
N THR A 530 16.91 -16.21 10.59
CA THR A 530 16.43 -15.62 11.85
C THR A 530 16.55 -14.11 11.76
N VAL A 531 15.54 -13.39 12.24
CA VAL A 531 15.43 -11.94 12.10
C VAL A 531 15.18 -11.26 13.45
N THR A 532 15.52 -9.98 13.51
CA THR A 532 15.07 -9.07 14.58
C THR A 532 14.62 -7.75 13.98
N GLY A 533 13.89 -6.96 14.75
CA GLY A 533 13.31 -5.74 14.24
C GLY A 533 12.54 -4.91 15.26
N THR A 534 11.75 -3.98 14.74
CA THR A 534 10.83 -3.17 15.53
C THR A 534 9.43 -3.33 14.99
N TRP A 535 8.46 -3.61 15.85
CA TRP A 535 7.06 -3.70 15.43
C TRP A 535 6.60 -2.37 14.84
N VAL A 536 6.16 -2.40 13.59
CA VAL A 536 5.54 -1.25 12.91
C VAL A 536 4.06 -1.19 13.27
N ASP A 537 3.44 -2.37 13.38
CA ASP A 537 2.07 -2.56 13.85
C ASP A 537 1.99 -3.93 14.53
N GLU A 538 1.99 -3.92 15.86
CA GLU A 538 1.99 -5.14 16.67
C GLU A 538 0.64 -5.87 16.58
N GLN A 539 -0.46 -5.12 16.51
CA GLN A 539 -1.81 -5.67 16.35
C GLN A 539 -1.98 -6.34 14.98
N GLN A 540 -1.36 -5.79 13.94
CA GLN A 540 -1.32 -6.37 12.60
C GLN A 540 -0.13 -7.29 12.37
N LYS A 541 0.68 -7.58 13.40
CA LYS A 541 1.79 -8.54 13.34
C LYS A 541 2.86 -8.19 12.29
N VAL A 542 3.11 -6.89 12.05
CA VAL A 542 4.10 -6.40 11.07
C VAL A 542 5.33 -5.82 11.76
N LEU A 543 6.50 -6.30 11.36
CA LEU A 543 7.82 -5.95 11.89
C LEU A 543 8.65 -5.25 10.82
N ALA A 544 9.31 -4.13 11.14
CA ALA A 544 10.39 -3.59 10.31
C ALA A 544 11.69 -4.30 10.69
N LEU A 545 12.31 -4.99 9.75
CA LEU A 545 13.50 -5.79 10.01
C LEU A 545 14.72 -4.88 10.17
N SER A 546 15.48 -5.10 11.24
CA SER A 546 16.75 -4.42 11.50
C SER A 546 17.97 -5.32 11.27
N GLU A 547 17.81 -6.63 11.41
CA GLU A 547 18.89 -7.60 11.16
C GLU A 547 18.31 -8.92 10.63
N PHE A 548 19.06 -9.58 9.76
CA PHE A 548 18.68 -10.86 9.16
C PHE A 548 19.92 -11.77 9.05
N ALA A 549 19.93 -12.89 9.79
CA ALA A 549 21.02 -13.86 9.78
C ALA A 549 20.59 -15.20 9.16
N GLU A 550 21.46 -15.78 8.33
CA GLU A 550 21.28 -17.14 7.77
C GLU A 550 21.77 -18.19 8.76
N LYS A 551 20.85 -19.02 9.27
CA LYS A 551 21.17 -20.19 10.11
C LYS A 551 22.23 -19.88 11.18
N PRO A 552 21.97 -18.88 12.05
CA PRO A 552 22.93 -18.45 13.06
C PRO A 552 23.20 -19.56 14.08
N SER A 553 24.30 -19.43 14.83
CA SER A 553 24.46 -20.19 16.07
C SER A 553 23.48 -19.66 17.12
N LEU A 554 23.14 -20.50 18.10
CA LEU A 554 22.28 -20.10 19.21
C LEU A 554 22.87 -18.92 19.99
N ASP A 555 24.20 -18.91 20.20
CA ASP A 555 24.88 -17.81 20.89
C ASP A 555 24.75 -16.50 20.11
N TYR A 556 24.96 -16.53 18.79
CA TYR A 556 24.76 -15.35 17.94
C TYR A 556 23.30 -14.88 17.98
N ALA A 557 22.34 -15.80 17.91
CA ALA A 557 20.93 -15.45 17.96
C ALA A 557 20.56 -14.75 19.29
N ARG A 558 21.04 -15.27 20.42
CA ARG A 558 20.82 -14.66 21.74
C ARG A 558 21.43 -13.27 21.87
N GLU A 559 22.61 -13.07 21.30
CA GLU A 559 23.33 -11.79 21.38
C GLU A 559 22.76 -10.72 20.44
N HIS A 560 22.35 -11.11 19.23
CA HIS A 560 22.04 -10.18 18.14
C HIS A 560 20.58 -10.18 17.69
N LEU A 561 19.87 -11.29 17.83
CA LEU A 561 18.56 -11.52 17.20
C LEU A 561 17.42 -11.66 18.20
N ALA A 562 17.68 -11.40 19.48
CA ALA A 562 16.66 -11.38 20.51
C ALA A 562 15.59 -10.31 20.22
N MET A 563 14.35 -10.61 20.55
CA MET A 563 13.20 -9.74 20.32
C MET A 563 12.52 -9.40 21.64
N PRO A 564 12.35 -8.10 21.98
CA PRO A 564 11.57 -7.71 23.15
C PRO A 564 10.14 -8.27 23.09
N GLY A 565 9.68 -8.88 24.19
CA GLY A 565 8.34 -9.45 24.30
C GLY A 565 8.22 -10.92 23.86
N LEU A 566 9.28 -11.50 23.28
CA LEU A 566 9.43 -12.95 23.14
C LEU A 566 10.13 -13.53 24.37
N GLY A 567 9.92 -14.83 24.63
CA GLY A 567 10.63 -15.52 25.71
C GLY A 567 12.14 -15.57 25.48
N ASP A 568 12.92 -15.72 26.55
CA ASP A 568 14.39 -15.64 26.55
C ASP A 568 15.10 -16.63 25.58
N ASP A 569 14.39 -17.66 25.13
CA ASP A 569 14.89 -18.67 24.17
C ASP A 569 13.94 -18.83 22.97
N GLN A 570 13.29 -17.74 22.56
CA GLN A 570 12.42 -17.69 21.38
C GLN A 570 12.88 -16.62 20.39
N PHE A 571 12.82 -16.98 19.11
CA PHE A 571 13.31 -16.16 18.02
C PHE A 571 12.28 -16.07 16.89
N LEU A 572 12.35 -14.98 16.12
CA LEU A 572 11.56 -14.85 14.90
C LEU A 572 12.34 -15.46 13.74
N CYS A 573 11.80 -16.55 13.20
CA CYS A 573 12.38 -17.30 12.10
C CYS A 573 11.54 -17.13 10.84
N VAL A 574 12.19 -17.25 9.69
CA VAL A 574 11.53 -17.18 8.38
C VAL A 574 10.65 -18.39 8.16
N TYR A 575 9.40 -18.14 7.78
CA TYR A 575 8.35 -19.13 7.62
C TYR A 575 8.33 -19.79 6.24
N GLY A 576 9.06 -19.25 5.26
CA GLY A 576 9.23 -19.85 3.93
C GLY A 576 8.42 -19.22 2.80
N GLN A 577 7.73 -18.11 3.06
CA GLN A 577 7.04 -17.32 2.04
C GLN A 577 7.62 -15.90 2.01
N TYR A 578 7.80 -15.35 0.82
CA TYR A 578 8.36 -14.01 0.64
C TYR A 578 7.60 -13.29 -0.45
N ILE A 579 7.41 -11.99 -0.31
CA ILE A 579 7.03 -11.12 -1.41
C ILE A 579 8.21 -10.20 -1.65
N LEU A 580 8.87 -10.40 -2.78
CA LEU A 580 10.12 -9.70 -3.11
C LEU A 580 9.89 -8.70 -4.23
N THR A 581 10.55 -7.56 -4.11
CA THR A 581 10.59 -6.53 -5.15
C THR A 581 11.74 -6.80 -6.12
N PRO A 582 11.68 -6.32 -7.38
CA PRO A 582 12.67 -6.64 -8.42
C PRO A 582 14.12 -6.28 -8.08
N GLU A 583 14.35 -5.35 -7.16
CA GLU A 583 15.66 -4.90 -6.70
C GLU A 583 16.53 -6.07 -6.19
N ILE A 584 15.92 -7.13 -5.67
CA ILE A 584 16.63 -8.34 -5.24
C ILE A 584 17.47 -8.96 -6.37
N PHE A 585 17.03 -8.87 -7.62
CA PHE A 585 17.76 -9.42 -8.75
C PHE A 585 19.04 -8.66 -9.05
N ALA A 586 19.09 -7.35 -8.81
CA ALA A 586 20.31 -6.57 -8.97
C ALA A 586 21.36 -6.99 -7.94
N ILE A 587 20.95 -7.24 -6.70
CA ILE A 587 21.83 -7.69 -5.62
C ILE A 587 22.33 -9.11 -5.89
N LEU A 588 21.44 -10.03 -6.23
CA LEU A 588 21.80 -11.40 -6.59
C LEU A 588 22.74 -11.45 -7.80
N GLY A 589 22.49 -10.63 -8.82
CA GLY A 589 23.36 -10.50 -9.98
C GLY A 589 24.78 -10.05 -9.60
N ARG A 590 24.89 -9.08 -8.68
CA ARG A 590 26.17 -8.64 -8.11
C ARG A 590 26.88 -9.78 -7.39
N HIS A 591 26.19 -10.48 -6.48
CA HIS A 591 26.76 -11.60 -5.73
C HIS A 591 27.31 -12.69 -6.66
N ILE A 592 26.60 -13.00 -7.73
CA ILE A 592 27.05 -13.96 -8.75
C ILE A 592 28.30 -13.44 -9.46
N SER A 593 28.28 -12.19 -9.95
CA SER A 593 29.40 -11.62 -10.70
C SER A 593 30.68 -11.43 -9.89
N GLU A 594 30.56 -11.10 -8.61
CA GLU A 594 31.67 -10.83 -7.70
C GLU A 594 32.10 -12.09 -6.91
N GLY A 595 31.37 -13.21 -7.06
CA GLY A 595 31.67 -14.45 -6.37
C GLY A 595 31.38 -14.44 -4.86
N ILE A 596 30.46 -13.58 -4.41
CA ILE A 596 30.03 -13.51 -3.01
C ILE A 596 29.25 -14.77 -2.66
N ARG A 597 29.82 -15.59 -1.77
CA ARG A 597 29.26 -16.90 -1.38
C ARG A 597 29.31 -17.06 0.13
N GLN A 598 28.27 -17.66 0.70
CA GLN A 598 28.23 -18.09 2.08
C GLN A 598 28.07 -19.60 2.13
N ARG A 599 28.95 -20.29 2.85
CA ARG A 599 29.05 -21.76 2.87
C ARG A 599 29.20 -22.38 1.46
N GLY A 600 29.88 -21.69 0.56
CA GLY A 600 30.15 -22.14 -0.82
C GLY A 600 29.03 -21.84 -1.83
N GLU A 601 27.91 -21.28 -1.40
CA GLU A 601 26.72 -21.05 -2.22
C GLU A 601 26.35 -19.57 -2.30
N VAL A 602 25.70 -19.16 -3.39
CA VAL A 602 24.99 -17.88 -3.48
C VAL A 602 23.70 -18.01 -2.66
N GLN A 603 23.67 -17.38 -1.49
CA GLN A 603 22.52 -17.43 -0.58
C GLN A 603 21.54 -16.28 -0.82
N LEU A 604 20.24 -16.57 -0.74
CA LEU A 604 19.21 -15.52 -0.80
C LEU A 604 19.27 -14.63 0.44
N THR A 605 19.46 -15.20 1.62
CA THR A 605 19.46 -14.49 2.90
C THR A 605 20.48 -13.35 2.96
N THR A 606 21.70 -13.59 2.45
CA THR A 606 22.71 -12.52 2.34
C THR A 606 22.26 -11.39 1.42
N ALA A 607 21.55 -11.71 0.33
CA ALA A 607 21.02 -10.68 -0.58
C ALA A 607 19.81 -9.94 0.03
N LEU A 608 18.98 -10.62 0.81
CA LEU A 608 17.87 -10.01 1.55
C LEU A 608 18.36 -9.04 2.62
N ASP A 609 19.46 -9.37 3.31
CA ASP A 609 20.04 -8.47 4.29
C ASP A 609 20.58 -7.18 3.64
N VAL A 610 21.25 -7.30 2.48
CA VAL A 610 21.64 -6.13 1.67
C VAL A 610 20.41 -5.31 1.22
N LEU A 611 19.35 -5.99 0.78
CA LEU A 611 18.11 -5.32 0.36
C LEU A 611 17.44 -4.58 1.52
N ARG A 612 17.45 -5.18 2.71
CA ARG A 612 16.96 -4.57 3.94
C ARG A 612 17.73 -3.29 4.25
N GLU A 613 19.05 -3.27 4.09
CA GLU A 613 19.86 -2.07 4.34
C GLU A 613 19.59 -0.95 3.34
N SER A 614 19.40 -1.29 2.06
CA SER A 614 19.21 -0.28 1.02
C SER A 614 17.79 0.28 0.95
N ASP A 615 16.78 -0.59 0.97
CA ASP A 615 15.38 -0.21 0.70
C ASP A 615 14.45 -0.38 1.92
N GLY A 616 14.94 -1.04 2.97
CA GLY A 616 14.13 -1.51 4.09
C GLY A 616 13.36 -2.78 3.74
N MET A 617 13.13 -3.61 4.75
CA MET A 617 12.39 -4.86 4.61
C MET A 617 11.42 -5.04 5.77
N LEU A 618 10.27 -5.64 5.49
CA LEU A 618 9.28 -5.96 6.51
C LEU A 618 9.28 -7.47 6.80
N GLY A 619 8.81 -7.84 7.98
CA GLY A 619 8.44 -9.17 8.38
C GLY A 619 6.97 -9.21 8.79
N PHE A 620 6.28 -10.31 8.54
CA PHE A 620 4.90 -10.52 8.96
C PHE A 620 4.77 -11.82 9.73
N LEU A 621 4.35 -11.75 11.00
CA LEU A 621 4.15 -12.94 11.84
C LEU A 621 2.83 -13.62 11.45
N VAL A 622 2.93 -14.74 10.73
CA VAL A 622 1.79 -15.44 10.12
C VAL A 622 0.89 -16.08 11.17
N ASP A 623 -0.42 -16.03 10.95
CA ASP A 623 -1.40 -16.79 11.73
C ASP A 623 -1.63 -18.16 11.09
N GLY A 624 -0.67 -19.05 11.30
CA GLY A 624 -0.61 -20.35 10.66
C GLY A 624 0.51 -21.22 11.20
N ASP A 625 0.48 -22.46 10.74
CA ASP A 625 1.50 -23.48 10.95
C ASP A 625 2.22 -23.78 9.64
N HIS A 626 3.54 -23.92 9.70
CA HIS A 626 4.35 -24.39 8.56
C HIS A 626 4.97 -25.74 8.89
N TYR A 627 5.24 -26.50 7.83
CA TYR A 627 5.75 -27.86 7.93
C TYR A 627 6.92 -28.03 6.96
N ASP A 628 8.11 -28.34 7.50
CA ASP A 628 9.33 -28.62 6.74
C ASP A 628 9.34 -30.09 6.26
N THR A 629 9.34 -30.27 4.94
CA THR A 629 9.34 -31.58 4.28
C THR A 629 10.72 -31.97 3.72
N GLY A 630 11.75 -31.16 3.99
CA GLY A 630 13.11 -31.31 3.48
C GLY A 630 14.04 -32.23 4.30
N GLN A 631 13.58 -32.75 5.44
CA GLN A 631 14.33 -33.66 6.31
C GLN A 631 13.51 -34.92 6.64
N PRO A 632 14.13 -36.11 6.83
CA PRO A 632 13.37 -37.35 7.00
C PRO A 632 12.40 -37.34 8.19
N PHE A 633 12.86 -36.92 9.37
CA PHE A 633 12.03 -36.91 10.58
C PHE A 633 11.00 -35.77 10.56
N ALA A 634 11.39 -34.58 10.09
CA ALA A 634 10.45 -33.47 9.92
C ALA A 634 9.35 -33.80 8.91
N TYR A 635 9.69 -34.51 7.83
CA TYR A 635 8.72 -35.01 6.86
C TYR A 635 7.75 -36.02 7.47
N LEU A 636 8.24 -36.97 8.27
CA LEU A 636 7.38 -37.91 9.00
C LEU A 636 6.40 -37.16 9.92
N GLN A 637 6.89 -36.19 10.69
CA GLN A 637 6.05 -35.37 11.58
C GLN A 637 5.03 -34.56 10.78
N SER A 638 5.46 -33.94 9.69
CA SER A 638 4.60 -33.18 8.77
C SER A 638 3.47 -34.04 8.20
N LEU A 639 3.73 -35.31 7.86
CA LEU A 639 2.70 -36.23 7.39
C LEU A 639 1.65 -36.56 8.45
N GLN A 640 2.05 -36.61 9.71
CA GLN A 640 1.13 -36.85 10.83
C GLN A 640 0.27 -35.61 11.11
N ASP A 641 0.89 -34.44 11.12
CA ASP A 641 0.23 -33.23 11.64
C ASP A 641 -0.55 -32.47 10.56
N TYR A 642 -0.05 -32.40 9.32
CA TYR A 642 -0.61 -31.53 8.28
C TYR A 642 -2.06 -31.88 7.92
N GLY A 643 -2.39 -33.16 7.80
CA GLY A 643 -3.75 -33.62 7.50
C GLY A 643 -4.74 -33.40 8.65
N HIS A 644 -4.25 -33.15 9.86
CA HIS A 644 -5.06 -32.87 11.05
C HIS A 644 -5.14 -31.37 11.39
N ALA A 645 -4.42 -30.52 10.65
CA ALA A 645 -4.49 -29.08 10.82
C ALA A 645 -5.94 -28.59 10.58
N GLN A 646 -6.52 -27.93 11.58
CA GLN A 646 -7.86 -27.36 11.47
C GLN A 646 -7.83 -26.18 10.50
N LYS A 647 -8.51 -26.30 9.35
CA LYS A 647 -8.90 -25.13 8.56
C LYS A 647 -10.08 -24.45 9.27
N ALA A 648 -9.93 -23.17 9.60
CA ALA A 648 -10.98 -22.36 10.23
C ALA A 648 -12.13 -22.02 9.27
#